data_AF-L5LC88-F1
#
_entry.id   AF-L5LC88-F1
#
_cell.length_a   1.000
_cell.length_b   1.000
_cell.length_c   1.000
_cell.angle_alpha   90.00
_cell.angle_beta   90.00
_cell.angle_gamma   90.00
#
_symmetry.space_group_name_H-M   'P 1'
#
loop_
_entity.id
_entity.type
_entity.pdbx_description
1 polymer ?
#
loop_
_entity_poly.entity_id
_entity_poly.type
_entity_poly.pdbx_seq_one_letter_code
_entity_poly.pdbx_strand_id
1 'polypeptide(L)'
;MDANSLGQLGCLGGAAGKSYGQACAQTVSAGSGAREVIKCKAAIAWEANKPLCIEEVEVAPPKAHEVRIQIIATALCHSDAHILHPKFTKALFPVILGHEGAGIVESVGPGVTNCKPGDKVIPLYMPQCKKCKFCLSPLTNFCAKLSPSKSPLVQQELMEDKTSRFTCKGKPVYHFMGISTFSQYTVVSDTNLAKIDDDANLERVCLLGCGFSTGYGAAINTAKVTPGSTCAIFGLGGVGLSALIGCKVAGASRIIAVDINSEKFAKAKALGATDCLNPRDLQKPVQEVIIEMTGGGVDFALDCAGGSEAMRAALDCTTIGWGSCTLIGVAIGDKGLTISPVEIIMGRTINGTSFGGFKGRDSIPKLVTDYKNKKFNLDALVTHTLPFDRINEAFDLMHQGKRGSCHRFHPLTALALFTPAAGASPNHSAPSAGVIKCKAAVAWEAGKPLSIEEVEVAPPKAHEVRIKIIATAVCHTDAYTLSGADPEGSFPVILGHEGAGIVESVGVGVTKLKAGDTVIPLYIPQCGECKFCLNPKTNLCQKIRVTQGKGLMPDGTSRFTCKGKKILHYMGTSTFSEYTVVADISVAKIDPLAPLDKVCLLGCGISTGYGAAVNTAKVEPGSTCAVFGLGGVGLAVIMGCKVAGASRIIGVDINKDKFARAKEFGACECISPQDFSKPIQEVLVEMTDGGVDYSFECIGNVKVMRAALEACHKGWGVSVVVGVAAAGEEIATRPFQLVTGRTWKGTAFGGWKSVESVPKLVSEYMSKKIKVDEFVTHNLSFDEINKAFELLHAGKRKGEDIETSMMRIIEQLPPEHPPLGIEPRTRACALTRNRTVTS
;
A
#
# COMPACT_ATOMS: atom_id res chain seq x y z
N MET A 1 68.78 13.38 5.32
CA MET A 1 69.62 14.28 6.12
C MET A 1 68.68 14.96 7.08
N ASP A 2 68.62 14.76 8.39
CA ASP A 2 69.40 14.05 9.42
C ASP A 2 68.38 13.75 10.55
N ALA A 3 68.23 12.55 11.13
CA ALA A 3 69.09 11.78 12.03
C ALA A 3 69.30 12.38 13.44
N ASN A 4 68.77 11.66 14.45
CA ASN A 4 69.21 11.54 15.86
C ASN A 4 68.94 12.73 16.82
N SER A 5 68.60 12.57 18.11
CA SER A 5 68.53 11.44 19.07
C SER A 5 67.97 11.93 20.43
N LEU A 6 67.78 10.97 21.37
CA LEU A 6 67.59 11.09 22.84
C LEU A 6 66.12 11.10 23.32
N GLY A 7 65.68 10.26 24.26
CA GLY A 7 66.41 9.32 25.11
C GLY A 7 65.50 8.30 25.80
N GLN A 8 66.12 7.21 26.24
CA GLN A 8 65.55 6.12 27.03
C GLN A 8 65.38 6.51 28.50
N LEU A 9 64.31 5.99 29.14
CA LEU A 9 64.25 5.72 30.58
C LEU A 9 63.64 4.32 30.76
N GLY A 10 64.34 3.50 31.54
CA GLY A 10 64.15 2.05 31.63
C GLY A 10 63.12 1.57 32.66
N CYS A 11 62.66 0.35 32.38
CA CYS A 11 62.33 -0.79 33.25
C CYS A 11 61.62 -0.56 34.59
N LEU A 12 60.48 -1.27 34.77
CA LEU A 12 60.30 -2.30 35.81
C LEU A 12 59.11 -3.20 35.41
N GLY A 13 59.34 -4.52 35.40
CA GLY A 13 58.39 -5.54 34.95
C GLY A 13 57.41 -6.03 36.03
N GLY A 14 56.40 -6.75 35.56
CA GLY A 14 55.46 -7.53 36.37
C GLY A 14 54.49 -8.29 35.47
N ALA A 15 54.78 -9.57 35.24
CA ALA A 15 54.13 -10.45 34.28
C ALA A 15 52.77 -11.00 34.74
N ALA A 16 51.84 -11.20 33.80
CA ALA A 16 51.02 -12.42 33.64
C ALA A 16 50.00 -12.25 32.49
N GLY A 17 50.44 -12.45 31.25
CA GLY A 17 49.56 -12.57 30.08
C GLY A 17 49.98 -13.78 29.27
N LYS A 18 49.26 -14.89 29.40
CA LYS A 18 49.52 -16.13 28.65
C LYS A 18 49.31 -15.87 27.14
N SER A 19 50.37 -16.07 26.38
CA SER A 19 50.40 -16.06 24.92
C SER A 19 49.69 -17.29 24.35
N TYR A 20 48.57 -17.10 23.65
CA TYR A 20 48.15 -17.98 22.56
C TYR A 20 48.45 -17.25 21.26
N GLY A 21 49.62 -17.52 20.70
CA GLY A 21 50.08 -16.81 19.50
C GLY A 21 51.28 -17.51 18.88
N GLN A 22 51.03 -18.67 18.28
CA GLN A 22 51.83 -19.22 17.17
C GLN A 22 51.11 -20.44 16.61
N ALA A 23 50.21 -20.21 15.66
CA ALA A 23 49.79 -21.22 14.70
C ALA A 23 50.08 -20.64 13.30
N CYS A 24 51.16 -21.16 12.71
CA CYS A 24 51.53 -21.14 11.30
C CYS A 24 50.81 -20.11 10.40
N ALA A 25 51.40 -18.92 10.25
CA ALA A 25 51.16 -18.09 9.08
C ALA A 25 51.89 -18.74 7.88
N GLN A 26 51.22 -19.67 7.19
CA GLN A 26 51.68 -20.08 5.86
C GLN A 26 51.35 -18.96 4.88
N THR A 27 52.40 -18.31 4.39
CA THR A 27 52.36 -17.49 3.18
C THR A 27 51.88 -18.34 2.02
N VAL A 28 50.64 -18.10 1.56
CA VAL A 28 50.11 -18.73 0.35
C VAL A 28 50.82 -18.12 -0.86
N SER A 29 51.66 -18.93 -1.52
CA SER A 29 52.26 -18.59 -2.80
C SER A 29 51.17 -18.47 -3.87
N ALA A 30 51.17 -17.35 -4.59
CA ALA A 30 50.29 -17.12 -5.74
C ALA A 30 50.70 -18.06 -6.90
N GLY A 31 50.07 -19.23 -6.98
CA GLY A 31 50.22 -20.16 -8.09
C GLY A 31 49.79 -21.58 -7.70
N SER A 32 48.78 -22.12 -8.40
CA SER A 32 48.27 -23.52 -8.37
C SER A 32 47.17 -23.92 -7.37
N GLY A 33 46.88 -23.17 -6.29
CA GLY A 33 45.92 -23.60 -5.26
C GLY A 33 44.42 -23.65 -5.63
N ALA A 34 43.99 -23.05 -6.74
CA ALA A 34 42.56 -22.86 -7.06
C ALA A 34 41.80 -24.13 -7.51
N ARG A 35 42.43 -25.31 -7.52
CA ARG A 35 41.85 -26.56 -8.05
C ARG A 35 41.64 -27.67 -7.03
N GLU A 36 42.08 -27.49 -5.78
CA GLU A 36 42.01 -28.54 -4.77
C GLU A 36 40.71 -28.49 -3.97
N VAL A 37 40.23 -29.67 -3.58
CA VAL A 37 39.11 -29.84 -2.65
C VAL A 37 39.57 -29.45 -1.24
N ILE A 38 38.82 -28.57 -0.58
CA ILE A 38 39.10 -28.19 0.82
C ILE A 38 38.26 -29.07 1.74
N LYS A 39 38.89 -29.66 2.77
CA LYS A 39 38.18 -30.30 3.88
C LYS A 39 38.02 -29.32 5.02
N CYS A 40 36.80 -29.08 5.47
CA CYS A 40 36.53 -28.15 6.56
C CYS A 40 35.30 -28.56 7.38
N LYS A 41 35.08 -27.90 8.52
CA LYS A 41 33.88 -28.12 9.33
C LYS A 41 32.69 -27.37 8.73
N ALA A 42 31.52 -28.02 8.72
CA ALA A 42 30.23 -27.39 8.46
C ALA A 42 29.14 -27.93 9.39
N ALA A 43 28.09 -27.14 9.60
CA ALA A 43 26.91 -27.55 10.35
C ALA A 43 25.83 -28.02 9.37
N ILE A 44 25.57 -29.32 9.35
CA ILE A 44 24.65 -29.96 8.40
C ILE A 44 23.32 -30.26 9.10
N ALA A 45 22.23 -29.85 8.48
CA ALA A 45 20.91 -30.39 8.79
C ALA A 45 20.72 -31.68 7.97
N TRP A 46 20.63 -32.83 8.64
CA TRP A 46 20.40 -34.12 7.98
C TRP A 46 18.91 -34.43 7.78
N GLU A 47 18.08 -33.89 8.65
CA GLU A 47 16.63 -34.08 8.66
C GLU A 47 15.95 -32.88 9.34
N ALA A 48 14.67 -32.69 9.08
CA ALA A 48 13.87 -31.68 9.76
C ALA A 48 13.76 -31.98 11.26
N ASN A 49 13.59 -30.93 12.07
CA ASN A 49 13.34 -30.97 13.51
C ASN A 49 14.45 -31.65 14.34
N LYS A 50 15.68 -31.66 13.82
CA LYS A 50 16.83 -32.28 14.47
C LYS A 50 17.96 -31.26 14.59
N PRO A 51 18.81 -31.36 15.63
CA PRO A 51 19.97 -30.49 15.76
C PRO A 51 20.90 -30.60 14.56
N LEU A 52 21.63 -29.52 14.28
CA LEU A 52 22.67 -29.53 13.24
C LEU A 52 23.83 -30.41 13.69
N CYS A 53 24.39 -31.20 12.78
CA CYS A 53 25.58 -31.99 13.02
C CYS A 53 26.82 -31.24 12.52
N ILE A 54 27.81 -31.04 13.40
CA ILE A 54 29.12 -30.53 12.99
C ILE A 54 29.91 -31.69 12.37
N GLU A 55 30.15 -31.60 11.07
CA GLU A 55 30.76 -32.65 10.27
C GLU A 55 31.93 -32.09 9.46
N GLU A 56 32.88 -32.95 9.10
CA GLU A 56 33.87 -32.61 8.07
C GLU A 56 33.21 -32.74 6.69
N VAL A 57 33.32 -31.69 5.89
CA VAL A 57 32.80 -31.61 4.52
C VAL A 57 33.90 -31.29 3.53
N GLU A 58 33.76 -31.87 2.34
CA GLU A 58 34.59 -31.57 1.18
C GLU A 58 33.93 -30.46 0.36
N VAL A 59 34.65 -29.35 0.19
CA VAL A 59 34.23 -28.18 -0.59
C VAL A 59 35.01 -28.15 -1.90
N ALA A 60 34.30 -28.42 -3.00
CA ALA A 60 34.86 -28.41 -4.34
C ALA A 60 35.40 -27.02 -4.73
N PRO A 61 36.40 -26.93 -5.64
CA PRO A 61 36.84 -25.66 -6.19
C PRO A 61 35.70 -24.95 -6.96
N PRO A 62 35.74 -23.61 -7.05
CA PRO A 62 34.73 -22.86 -7.78
C PRO A 62 34.83 -23.13 -9.29
N LYS A 63 33.68 -23.30 -9.96
CA LYS A 63 33.58 -23.37 -11.41
C LYS A 63 33.41 -21.98 -12.03
N ALA A 64 33.18 -21.92 -13.34
CA ALA A 64 32.99 -20.65 -14.05
C ALA A 64 31.88 -19.81 -13.39
N HIS A 65 32.13 -18.51 -13.20
CA HIS A 65 31.25 -17.56 -12.51
C HIS A 65 30.92 -17.90 -11.04
N GLU A 66 31.73 -18.75 -10.41
CA GLU A 66 31.63 -19.07 -8.99
C GLU A 66 32.86 -18.57 -8.22
N VAL A 67 32.66 -18.35 -6.92
CA VAL A 67 33.67 -17.83 -6.00
C VAL A 67 33.64 -18.68 -4.74
N ARG A 68 34.81 -19.16 -4.31
CA ARG A 68 34.97 -19.85 -3.03
C ARG A 68 35.43 -18.85 -1.97
N ILE A 69 34.75 -18.85 -0.83
CA ILE A 69 34.90 -17.88 0.24
C ILE A 69 35.26 -18.62 1.52
N GLN A 70 36.28 -18.15 2.22
CA GLN A 70 36.50 -18.48 3.61
C GLN A 70 35.56 -17.64 4.49
N ILE A 71 34.60 -18.27 5.15
CA ILE A 71 33.68 -17.60 6.06
C ILE A 71 34.40 -17.28 7.36
N ILE A 72 34.41 -16.00 7.72
CA ILE A 72 35.03 -15.51 8.96
C ILE A 72 33.99 -15.36 10.07
N ALA A 73 32.80 -14.88 9.72
CA ALA A 73 31.69 -14.75 10.65
C ALA A 73 30.37 -15.07 9.97
N THR A 74 29.45 -15.65 10.74
CA THR A 74 28.08 -15.92 10.32
C THR A 74 27.12 -15.59 11.46
N ALA A 75 25.97 -15.03 11.15
CA ALA A 75 24.90 -14.73 12.08
C ALA A 75 23.70 -15.67 11.87
N LEU A 76 22.83 -15.76 12.87
CA LEU A 76 21.61 -16.56 12.81
C LEU A 76 20.42 -15.69 12.45
N CYS A 77 19.67 -16.14 11.44
CA CYS A 77 18.39 -15.55 11.07
C CYS A 77 17.25 -16.53 11.34
N HIS A 78 16.06 -15.99 11.62
CA HIS A 78 14.90 -16.83 11.89
C HIS A 78 14.50 -17.72 10.70
N SER A 79 14.83 -17.28 9.48
CA SER A 79 14.66 -18.07 8.27
C SER A 79 15.46 -19.37 8.27
N ASP A 80 16.60 -19.44 8.97
CA ASP A 80 17.35 -20.69 9.12
C ASP A 80 16.56 -21.71 9.96
N ALA A 81 15.92 -21.25 11.05
CA ALA A 81 15.08 -22.10 11.90
C ALA A 81 13.79 -22.54 11.20
N HIS A 82 13.25 -21.71 10.29
CA HIS A 82 12.06 -22.04 9.52
C HIS A 82 12.22 -23.32 8.69
N ILE A 83 13.40 -23.53 8.10
CA ILE A 83 13.69 -24.72 7.29
C ILE A 83 13.75 -25.99 8.13
N LEU A 84 14.20 -25.88 9.38
CA LEU A 84 14.23 -27.00 10.32
C LEU A 84 12.86 -27.32 10.91
N HIS A 85 11.88 -26.43 10.78
CA HIS A 85 10.57 -26.62 11.40
C HIS A 85 9.77 -27.73 10.68
N PRO A 86 9.14 -28.68 11.39
CA PRO A 86 8.49 -29.84 10.78
C PRO A 86 7.30 -29.50 9.87
N LYS A 87 6.65 -28.34 10.08
CA LYS A 87 5.58 -27.84 9.19
C LYS A 87 6.11 -27.30 7.85
N PHE A 88 7.42 -27.14 7.68
CA PHE A 88 8.02 -26.75 6.42
C PHE A 88 8.32 -27.99 5.59
N THR A 89 7.37 -28.41 4.75
CA THR A 89 7.44 -29.70 4.03
C THR A 89 8.25 -29.66 2.73
N LYS A 90 8.76 -28.49 2.33
CA LYS A 90 9.44 -28.28 1.04
C LYS A 90 10.96 -28.26 1.14
N ALA A 91 11.53 -28.50 2.33
CA ALA A 91 12.96 -28.51 2.52
C ALA A 91 13.59 -29.81 1.97
N LEU A 92 14.77 -29.68 1.37
CA LEU A 92 15.65 -30.74 0.92
C LEU A 92 16.74 -30.96 1.97
N PHE A 93 17.07 -32.23 2.21
CA PHE A 93 18.12 -32.65 3.14
C PHE A 93 19.01 -33.71 2.47
N PRO A 94 20.31 -33.82 2.84
CA PRO A 94 21.01 -32.98 3.81
C PRO A 94 21.32 -31.58 3.26
N VAL A 95 21.32 -30.56 4.09
CA VAL A 95 21.57 -29.16 3.68
C VAL A 95 22.45 -28.44 4.69
N ILE A 96 23.34 -27.57 4.20
CA ILE A 96 24.07 -26.60 5.03
C ILE A 96 23.30 -25.28 5.00
N LEU A 97 22.84 -24.81 6.16
CA LEU A 97 22.07 -23.57 6.29
C LEU A 97 23.00 -22.34 6.41
N GLY A 98 22.44 -21.18 6.76
CA GLY A 98 23.16 -19.93 6.93
C GLY A 98 23.10 -19.05 5.69
N HIS A 99 22.68 -17.80 5.89
CA HIS A 99 22.57 -16.81 4.83
C HIS A 99 22.95 -15.39 5.27
N GLU A 100 23.60 -15.26 6.43
CA GLU A 100 24.12 -14.01 6.98
C GLU A 100 25.62 -14.19 7.27
N GLY A 101 26.47 -14.09 6.25
CA GLY A 101 27.90 -14.32 6.39
C GLY A 101 28.75 -13.13 5.96
N ALA A 102 30.00 -13.10 6.42
CA ALA A 102 31.04 -12.26 5.85
C ALA A 102 32.36 -13.06 5.83
N GLY A 103 33.14 -12.86 4.78
CA GLY A 103 34.31 -13.69 4.52
C GLY A 103 35.33 -13.05 3.62
N ILE A 104 36.34 -13.84 3.29
CA ILE A 104 37.44 -13.47 2.40
C ILE A 104 37.41 -14.39 1.20
N VAL A 105 37.54 -13.83 0.00
CA VAL A 105 37.64 -14.63 -1.23
C VAL A 105 38.91 -15.47 -1.15
N GLU A 106 38.76 -16.80 -1.24
CA GLU A 106 39.89 -17.72 -1.26
C GLU A 106 40.30 -18.02 -2.70
N SER A 107 39.35 -18.35 -3.57
CA SER A 107 39.59 -18.59 -5.00
C SER A 107 38.39 -18.17 -5.85
N VAL A 108 38.66 -17.92 -7.13
CA VAL A 108 37.66 -17.53 -8.12
C VAL A 108 37.74 -18.47 -9.31
N GLY A 109 36.58 -18.84 -9.87
CA GLY A 109 36.53 -19.59 -11.11
C GLY A 109 36.65 -18.70 -12.34
N PRO A 110 36.75 -19.29 -13.55
CA PRO A 110 36.81 -18.55 -14.80
C PRO A 110 35.64 -17.58 -14.99
N GLY A 111 35.89 -16.39 -15.54
CA GLY A 111 34.85 -15.41 -15.86
C GLY A 111 34.38 -14.52 -14.70
N VAL A 112 34.85 -14.76 -13.47
CA VAL A 112 34.65 -13.85 -12.34
C VAL A 112 35.50 -12.61 -12.54
N THR A 113 34.88 -11.43 -12.48
CA THR A 113 35.56 -10.13 -12.72
C THR A 113 35.32 -9.10 -11.61
N ASN A 114 34.40 -9.37 -10.69
CA ASN A 114 33.97 -8.43 -9.66
C ASN A 114 34.68 -8.60 -8.30
N CYS A 115 35.53 -9.61 -8.15
CA CYS A 115 36.35 -9.83 -6.96
C CYS A 115 37.57 -10.70 -7.32
N LYS A 116 38.56 -10.72 -6.43
CA LYS A 116 39.77 -11.53 -6.53
C LYS A 116 40.12 -12.15 -5.17
N PRO A 117 40.97 -13.20 -5.11
CA PRO A 117 41.49 -13.73 -3.85
C PRO A 117 42.02 -12.63 -2.92
N GLY A 118 41.68 -12.72 -1.63
CA GLY A 118 41.99 -11.73 -0.60
C GLY A 118 40.96 -10.62 -0.43
N ASP A 119 40.04 -10.39 -1.39
CA ASP A 119 39.00 -9.39 -1.23
C ASP A 119 38.03 -9.78 -0.09
N LYS A 120 37.64 -8.82 0.75
CA LYS A 120 36.57 -9.00 1.74
C LYS A 120 35.20 -8.91 1.07
N VAL A 121 34.31 -9.85 1.40
CA VAL A 121 33.01 -10.01 0.75
C VAL A 121 31.89 -10.38 1.73
N ILE A 122 30.67 -10.03 1.35
CA ILE A 122 29.42 -10.52 1.97
C ILE A 122 28.67 -11.34 0.91
N PRO A 123 28.47 -12.65 1.11
CA PRO A 123 27.54 -13.44 0.31
C PRO A 123 26.10 -13.02 0.60
N LEU A 124 25.29 -12.93 -0.46
CA LEU A 124 23.94 -12.41 -0.44
C LEU A 124 23.00 -13.41 -1.10
N TYR A 125 21.91 -13.76 -0.43
CA TYR A 125 20.89 -14.65 -1.03
C TYR A 125 20.16 -13.98 -2.21
N MET A 126 20.19 -12.65 -2.29
CA MET A 126 19.60 -11.89 -3.38
C MET A 126 20.65 -11.63 -4.47
N PRO A 127 20.57 -12.30 -5.64
CA PRO A 127 21.53 -12.09 -6.71
C PRO A 127 21.32 -10.72 -7.37
N GLN A 128 22.40 -10.18 -7.94
CA GLN A 128 22.35 -8.99 -8.78
C GLN A 128 23.29 -9.15 -9.97
N CYS A 129 22.75 -9.54 -11.13
CA CYS A 129 23.53 -9.73 -12.35
C CYS A 129 23.89 -8.42 -13.08
N LYS A 130 23.23 -7.30 -12.74
CA LYS A 130 23.37 -5.97 -13.37
C LYS A 130 23.03 -5.91 -14.88
N LYS A 131 22.43 -6.96 -15.44
CA LYS A 131 22.12 -7.07 -16.88
C LYS A 131 20.65 -7.27 -17.20
N CYS A 132 19.89 -7.97 -16.35
CA CYS A 132 18.49 -8.29 -16.62
C CYS A 132 17.54 -7.10 -16.35
N LYS A 133 16.32 -7.15 -16.92
CA LYS A 133 15.28 -6.12 -16.76
C LYS A 133 15.04 -5.72 -15.29
N PHE A 134 14.99 -6.70 -14.39
CA PHE A 134 14.81 -6.47 -12.95
C PHE A 134 15.99 -5.74 -12.31
N CYS A 135 17.22 -6.14 -12.64
CA CYS A 135 18.42 -5.49 -12.10
C CYS A 135 18.57 -4.05 -12.61
N LEU A 136 18.15 -3.77 -13.84
CA LEU A 136 18.21 -2.43 -14.43
C LEU A 136 17.05 -1.53 -13.96
N SER A 137 15.91 -2.11 -13.57
CA SER A 137 14.77 -1.36 -13.07
C SER A 137 15.02 -0.79 -11.67
N PRO A 138 14.72 0.50 -11.40
CA PRO A 138 14.77 1.06 -10.05
C PRO A 138 13.60 0.63 -9.18
N LEU A 139 12.56 0.01 -9.75
CA LEU A 139 11.32 -0.34 -9.04
C LEU A 139 11.45 -1.60 -8.18
N THR A 140 12.53 -2.36 -8.34
CA THR A 140 12.73 -3.61 -7.59
C THR A 140 14.20 -3.87 -7.28
N ASN A 141 14.42 -4.66 -6.23
CA ASN A 141 15.71 -5.23 -5.89
C ASN A 141 15.91 -6.67 -6.39
N PHE A 142 14.95 -7.22 -7.13
CA PHE A 142 15.05 -8.57 -7.68
C PHE A 142 15.96 -8.68 -8.91
N CYS A 143 16.25 -9.93 -9.25
CA CYS A 143 17.03 -10.31 -10.40
C CYS A 143 16.36 -11.50 -11.11
N ALA A 144 16.45 -11.55 -12.44
CA ALA A 144 15.93 -12.67 -13.24
C ALA A 144 16.62 -14.01 -12.96
N LYS A 145 17.77 -14.00 -12.26
CA LYS A 145 18.43 -15.22 -11.77
C LYS A 145 17.68 -15.86 -10.59
N LEU A 146 16.76 -15.14 -9.93
CA LEU A 146 15.84 -15.76 -8.99
C LEU A 146 14.76 -16.52 -9.74
N SER A 147 14.39 -17.68 -9.21
CA SER A 147 13.28 -18.43 -9.77
C SER A 147 11.98 -17.59 -9.80
N PRO A 148 11.30 -17.46 -10.96
CA PRO A 148 10.06 -16.71 -11.06
C PRO A 148 8.92 -17.38 -10.29
N SER A 149 8.95 -18.70 -10.11
CA SER A 149 7.86 -19.49 -9.51
C SER A 149 8.11 -19.97 -8.08
N LYS A 150 9.36 -19.89 -7.57
CA LYS A 150 9.72 -20.36 -6.22
C LYS A 150 9.99 -19.19 -5.25
N SER A 151 9.72 -19.43 -3.98
CA SER A 151 10.15 -18.52 -2.90
C SER A 151 11.66 -18.66 -2.67
N PRO A 152 12.39 -17.57 -2.36
CA PRO A 152 13.80 -17.68 -1.98
C PRO A 152 14.05 -18.66 -0.82
N LEU A 153 13.09 -18.80 0.10
CA LEU A 153 13.17 -19.76 1.22
C LEU A 153 13.14 -21.23 0.78
N VAL A 154 12.56 -21.53 -0.39
CA VAL A 154 12.58 -22.89 -0.99
C VAL A 154 13.64 -23.01 -2.09
N GLN A 155 14.50 -22.01 -2.23
CA GLN A 155 15.64 -22.04 -3.15
C GLN A 155 16.81 -22.78 -2.46
N GLN A 156 16.60 -24.07 -2.23
CA GLN A 156 17.65 -25.03 -1.92
C GLN A 156 18.07 -25.66 -3.24
N GLU A 157 19.00 -25.00 -3.90
CA GLU A 157 19.42 -25.39 -5.24
C GLU A 157 20.80 -26.05 -5.20
N LEU A 158 21.03 -26.87 -6.20
CA LEU A 158 22.38 -27.15 -6.66
C LEU A 158 22.90 -25.87 -7.34
N MET A 159 24.21 -25.76 -7.60
CA MET A 159 24.75 -24.61 -8.35
C MET A 159 24.10 -24.50 -9.75
N GLU A 160 24.38 -23.45 -10.52
CA GLU A 160 23.74 -23.22 -11.84
C GLU A 160 23.86 -24.44 -12.78
N ASP A 161 24.94 -25.22 -12.64
CA ASP A 161 25.19 -26.47 -13.37
C ASP A 161 24.48 -27.71 -12.81
N LYS A 162 23.56 -27.52 -11.85
CA LYS A 162 22.81 -28.56 -11.14
C LYS A 162 23.70 -29.56 -10.39
N THR A 163 24.86 -29.13 -9.88
CA THR A 163 25.69 -29.95 -8.98
C THR A 163 25.96 -29.26 -7.65
N SER A 164 26.21 -30.03 -6.58
CA SER A 164 26.63 -29.44 -5.30
C SER A 164 28.12 -29.10 -5.31
N ARG A 165 28.52 -28.22 -4.40
CA ARG A 165 29.93 -27.95 -4.07
C ARG A 165 30.31 -28.54 -2.73
N PHE A 166 29.37 -29.18 -2.04
CA PHE A 166 29.56 -29.85 -0.76
C PHE A 166 29.35 -31.35 -0.91
N THR A 167 30.33 -32.11 -0.41
CA THR A 167 30.23 -33.56 -0.24
C THR A 167 30.49 -33.90 1.22
N CYS A 168 29.65 -34.73 1.82
CA CYS A 168 29.83 -35.24 3.18
C CYS A 168 29.52 -36.73 3.20
N LYS A 169 30.43 -37.55 3.74
CA LYS A 169 30.27 -39.02 3.81
C LYS A 169 29.91 -39.64 2.44
N GLY A 170 30.55 -39.16 1.38
CA GLY A 170 30.31 -39.61 0.00
C GLY A 170 28.97 -39.17 -0.62
N LYS A 171 28.19 -38.31 0.05
CA LYS A 171 26.89 -37.82 -0.44
C LYS A 171 26.94 -36.32 -0.74
N PRO A 172 26.30 -35.83 -1.81
CA PRO A 172 26.15 -34.41 -2.04
C PRO A 172 25.26 -33.78 -0.96
N VAL A 173 25.61 -32.57 -0.52
CA VAL A 173 24.85 -31.78 0.47
C VAL A 173 24.30 -30.54 -0.22
N TYR A 174 23.02 -30.22 -0.02
CA TYR A 174 22.38 -29.08 -0.68
C TYR A 174 22.89 -27.74 -0.14
N HIS A 175 22.83 -26.72 -1.00
CA HIS A 175 23.02 -25.34 -0.60
C HIS A 175 21.71 -24.73 -0.11
N PHE A 176 21.81 -23.83 0.85
CA PHE A 176 20.70 -23.01 1.31
C PHE A 176 20.83 -21.60 0.73
N MET A 177 19.82 -21.17 -0.02
CA MET A 177 19.77 -19.86 -0.68
C MET A 177 20.99 -19.57 -1.58
N GLY A 178 21.65 -20.63 -2.06
CA GLY A 178 22.87 -20.55 -2.87
C GLY A 178 24.09 -19.99 -2.14
N ILE A 179 24.08 -19.92 -0.80
CA ILE A 179 25.20 -19.32 -0.02
C ILE A 179 25.72 -20.14 1.15
N SER A 180 24.87 -20.84 1.93
CA SER A 180 25.29 -21.82 2.96
C SER A 180 26.44 -21.37 3.88
N THR A 181 26.22 -20.31 4.66
CA THR A 181 27.27 -19.70 5.50
C THR A 181 27.54 -20.46 6.81
N PHE A 182 26.81 -21.54 7.12
CA PHE A 182 27.17 -22.47 8.21
C PHE A 182 28.21 -23.51 7.77
N SER A 183 29.25 -23.04 7.10
CA SER A 183 30.43 -23.80 6.70
C SER A 183 31.63 -22.87 6.74
N GLN A 184 32.82 -23.38 7.11
CA GLN A 184 34.05 -22.58 7.10
C GLN A 184 34.43 -22.12 5.69
N TYR A 185 34.09 -22.90 4.67
CA TYR A 185 34.22 -22.52 3.26
C TYR A 185 32.91 -22.74 2.54
N THR A 186 32.55 -21.83 1.64
CA THR A 186 31.38 -21.98 0.76
C THR A 186 31.70 -21.52 -0.64
N VAL A 187 30.93 -21.99 -1.62
CA VAL A 187 31.03 -21.59 -3.02
C VAL A 187 29.71 -20.97 -3.44
N VAL A 188 29.78 -19.77 -4.00
CA VAL A 188 28.60 -18.99 -4.40
C VAL A 188 28.76 -18.44 -5.81
N SER A 189 27.67 -18.06 -6.47
CA SER A 189 27.75 -17.30 -7.73
C SER A 189 28.38 -15.92 -7.49
N ASP A 190 29.18 -15.46 -8.46
CA ASP A 190 29.73 -14.10 -8.49
C ASP A 190 28.66 -13.00 -8.43
N THR A 191 27.43 -13.31 -8.87
CA THR A 191 26.27 -12.40 -8.80
C THR A 191 25.65 -12.29 -7.41
N ASN A 192 26.00 -13.18 -6.48
CA ASN A 192 25.55 -13.20 -5.09
C ASN A 192 26.58 -12.59 -4.13
N LEU A 193 27.54 -11.80 -4.63
CA LEU A 193 28.62 -11.25 -3.81
C LEU A 193 28.75 -9.74 -3.86
N ALA A 194 28.71 -9.12 -2.69
CA ALA A 194 29.12 -7.73 -2.49
C ALA A 194 30.57 -7.69 -1.97
N LYS A 195 31.45 -7.04 -2.74
CA LYS A 195 32.78 -6.66 -2.28
C LYS A 195 32.69 -5.47 -1.34
N ILE A 196 33.39 -5.53 -0.22
CA ILE A 196 33.39 -4.49 0.82
C ILE A 196 34.81 -4.02 1.12
N ASP A 197 34.94 -2.95 1.91
CA ASP A 197 36.23 -2.36 2.26
C ASP A 197 37.15 -3.34 3.00
N ASP A 198 38.45 -3.26 2.73
CA ASP A 198 39.47 -4.17 3.28
C ASP A 198 39.67 -4.01 4.80
N ASP A 199 39.28 -2.89 5.39
CA ASP A 199 39.32 -2.63 6.84
C ASP A 199 37.99 -2.96 7.55
N ALA A 200 36.97 -3.47 6.83
CA ALA A 200 35.68 -3.79 7.42
C ALA A 200 35.78 -4.88 8.51
N ASN A 201 35.04 -4.68 9.61
CA ASN A 201 34.90 -5.67 10.67
C ASN A 201 33.90 -6.76 10.26
N LEU A 202 34.42 -7.89 9.76
CA LEU A 202 33.64 -9.01 9.24
C LEU A 202 32.66 -9.61 10.28
N GLU A 203 32.98 -9.56 11.56
CA GLU A 203 32.10 -10.05 12.63
C GLU A 203 30.83 -9.21 12.82
N ARG A 204 30.85 -7.96 12.36
CA ARG A 204 29.72 -7.03 12.51
C ARG A 204 28.95 -6.88 11.22
N VAL A 205 29.66 -6.75 10.10
CA VAL A 205 29.03 -6.49 8.81
C VAL A 205 28.33 -7.73 8.23
N CYS A 206 28.56 -8.94 8.77
CA CYS A 206 27.79 -10.13 8.39
C CYS A 206 26.27 -9.96 8.60
N LEU A 207 25.85 -9.15 9.58
CA LEU A 207 24.44 -8.82 9.86
C LEU A 207 23.75 -8.09 8.68
N LEU A 208 24.53 -7.44 7.81
CA LEU A 208 24.01 -6.78 6.60
C LEU A 208 23.53 -7.80 5.54
N GLY A 209 23.91 -9.07 5.67
CA GLY A 209 23.55 -10.13 4.71
C GLY A 209 22.07 -10.50 4.67
N CYS A 210 21.30 -10.21 5.74
CA CYS A 210 19.84 -10.38 5.73
C CYS A 210 19.14 -9.47 6.76
N GLY A 211 19.19 -9.82 8.05
CA GLY A 211 18.30 -9.29 9.09
C GLY A 211 18.36 -7.77 9.23
N PHE A 212 19.57 -7.19 9.25
CA PHE A 212 19.71 -5.74 9.34
C PHE A 212 19.16 -5.03 8.11
N SER A 213 19.66 -5.41 6.92
CA SER A 213 19.25 -4.80 5.64
C SER A 213 17.75 -4.91 5.42
N THR A 214 17.14 -6.02 5.83
CA THR A 214 15.70 -6.25 5.72
C THR A 214 14.91 -5.27 6.58
N GLY A 215 15.19 -5.19 7.88
CA GLY A 215 14.46 -4.28 8.78
C GLY A 215 14.75 -2.81 8.48
N TYR A 216 16.02 -2.44 8.40
CA TYR A 216 16.45 -1.06 8.13
C TYR A 216 15.91 -0.56 6.79
N GLY A 217 16.05 -1.36 5.74
CA GLY A 217 15.53 -1.03 4.41
C GLY A 217 14.00 -1.03 4.33
N ALA A 218 13.31 -1.84 5.14
CA ALA A 218 11.85 -1.78 5.23
C ALA A 218 11.37 -0.37 5.62
N ALA A 219 12.02 0.25 6.60
CA ALA A 219 11.69 1.62 7.02
C ALA A 219 12.09 2.66 5.96
N ILE A 220 13.32 2.59 5.45
CA ILE A 220 13.88 3.63 4.57
C ILE A 220 13.35 3.54 3.14
N ASN A 221 13.35 2.34 2.54
CA ASN A 221 13.11 2.16 1.11
C ASN A 221 11.66 1.77 0.79
N THR A 222 11.05 0.92 1.62
CA THR A 222 9.71 0.39 1.37
C THR A 222 8.62 1.27 1.99
N ALA A 223 8.61 1.39 3.32
CA ALA A 223 7.68 2.27 4.04
C ALA A 223 7.93 3.74 3.71
N LYS A 224 9.19 4.10 3.42
CA LYS A 224 9.64 5.48 3.17
C LYS A 224 9.21 6.40 4.32
N VAL A 225 9.58 5.98 5.54
CA VAL A 225 9.32 6.74 6.76
C VAL A 225 9.79 8.19 6.57
N THR A 226 8.94 9.13 6.93
CA THR A 226 9.19 10.57 6.73
C THR A 226 9.54 11.24 8.05
N PRO A 227 10.41 12.27 8.06
CA PRO A 227 10.69 13.02 9.27
C PRO A 227 9.42 13.52 9.97
N GLY A 228 9.38 13.41 11.29
CA GLY A 228 8.23 13.81 12.10
C GLY A 228 7.12 12.77 12.20
N SER A 229 7.14 11.68 11.43
CA SER A 229 6.07 10.67 11.45
C SER A 229 6.08 9.81 12.71
N THR A 230 4.94 9.17 12.96
CA THR A 230 4.73 8.16 14.00
C THR A 230 4.89 6.76 13.43
N CYS A 231 5.58 5.88 14.16
CA CYS A 231 5.83 4.50 13.72
C CYS A 231 5.46 3.48 14.80
N ALA A 232 4.93 2.32 14.40
CA ALA A 232 4.77 1.14 15.26
C ALA A 232 5.55 -0.06 14.69
N ILE A 233 6.34 -0.75 15.52
CA ILE A 233 7.15 -1.90 15.11
C ILE A 233 6.69 -3.11 15.91
N PHE A 234 6.16 -4.12 15.22
CA PHE A 234 5.66 -5.35 15.82
C PHE A 234 6.72 -6.46 15.72
N GLY A 235 7.18 -6.97 16.86
CA GLY A 235 8.21 -8.00 16.96
C GLY A 235 9.63 -7.43 16.97
N LEU A 236 10.26 -7.37 18.16
CA LEU A 236 11.58 -6.79 18.41
C LEU A 236 12.71 -7.83 18.33
N GLY A 237 12.69 -8.66 17.29
CA GLY A 237 13.82 -9.50 16.89
C GLY A 237 14.92 -8.70 16.17
N GLY A 238 15.92 -9.39 15.60
CA GLY A 238 17.00 -8.72 14.83
C GLY A 238 16.46 -7.81 13.72
N VAL A 239 15.46 -8.27 12.97
CA VAL A 239 14.77 -7.49 11.92
C VAL A 239 14.01 -6.30 12.51
N GLY A 240 13.22 -6.50 13.57
CA GLY A 240 12.42 -5.42 14.17
C GLY A 240 13.26 -4.34 14.84
N LEU A 241 14.34 -4.71 15.54
CA LEU A 241 15.28 -3.72 16.06
C LEU A 241 16.00 -2.96 14.93
N SER A 242 16.25 -3.61 13.80
CA SER A 242 16.81 -2.94 12.61
C SER A 242 15.81 -1.99 11.94
N ALA A 243 14.53 -2.36 11.90
CA ALA A 243 13.44 -1.49 11.46
C ALA A 243 13.29 -0.26 12.37
N LEU A 244 13.38 -0.45 13.69
CA LEU A 244 13.41 0.64 14.66
C LEU A 244 14.57 1.61 14.40
N ILE A 245 15.78 1.09 14.18
CA ILE A 245 16.95 1.92 13.79
C ILE A 245 16.65 2.68 12.49
N GLY A 246 16.07 2.02 11.48
CA GLY A 246 15.66 2.65 10.23
C GLY A 246 14.66 3.80 10.45
N CYS A 247 13.62 3.61 11.25
CA CYS A 247 12.65 4.65 11.59
C CYS A 247 13.31 5.84 12.30
N LYS A 248 14.23 5.58 13.24
CA LYS A 248 14.98 6.64 13.94
C LYS A 248 15.86 7.44 12.97
N VAL A 249 16.61 6.75 12.10
CA VAL A 249 17.47 7.41 11.11
C VAL A 249 16.64 8.21 10.09
N ALA A 250 15.44 7.76 9.75
CA ALA A 250 14.49 8.51 8.92
C ALA A 250 13.91 9.76 9.61
N GLY A 251 14.14 9.94 10.91
CA GLY A 251 13.65 11.09 11.67
C GLY A 251 12.22 10.95 12.17
N ALA A 252 11.72 9.73 12.38
CA ALA A 252 10.43 9.52 13.05
C ALA A 252 10.43 10.17 14.45
N SER A 253 9.38 10.91 14.77
CA SER A 253 9.27 11.65 16.04
C SER A 253 8.83 10.76 17.20
N ARG A 254 8.08 9.69 16.89
CA ARG A 254 7.56 8.72 17.85
C ARG A 254 7.67 7.31 17.28
N ILE A 255 8.25 6.40 18.05
CA ILE A 255 8.49 5.01 17.65
C ILE A 255 7.98 4.10 18.77
N ILE A 256 6.85 3.44 18.51
CA ILE A 256 6.20 2.52 19.44
C ILE A 256 6.69 1.09 19.15
N ALA A 257 7.43 0.51 20.10
CA ALA A 257 7.98 -0.83 20.00
C ALA A 257 7.03 -1.85 20.65
N VAL A 258 6.59 -2.87 19.91
CA VAL A 258 5.61 -3.87 20.38
C VAL A 258 6.24 -5.25 20.40
N ASP A 259 6.31 -5.91 21.56
CA ASP A 259 6.78 -7.30 21.69
C ASP A 259 6.15 -7.97 22.91
N ILE A 260 5.97 -9.29 22.84
CA ILE A 260 5.46 -10.09 23.96
C ILE A 260 6.49 -10.34 25.07
N ASN A 261 7.77 -10.05 24.79
CA ASN A 261 8.87 -10.14 25.74
C ASN A 261 9.36 -8.73 26.12
N SER A 262 8.93 -8.27 27.31
CA SER A 262 9.26 -6.95 27.85
C SER A 262 10.75 -6.75 28.15
N GLU A 263 11.56 -7.81 28.28
CA GLU A 263 13.01 -7.71 28.51
C GLU A 263 13.72 -6.99 27.35
N LYS A 264 13.14 -7.03 26.15
CA LYS A 264 13.69 -6.37 24.96
C LYS A 264 13.50 -4.85 24.98
N PHE A 265 12.65 -4.31 25.85
CA PHE A 265 12.29 -2.89 25.83
C PHE A 265 13.43 -1.96 26.21
N ALA A 266 14.31 -2.36 27.14
CA ALA A 266 15.49 -1.57 27.48
C ALA A 266 16.38 -1.34 26.25
N LYS A 267 16.61 -2.42 25.48
CA LYS A 267 17.38 -2.39 24.23
C LYS A 267 16.67 -1.57 23.15
N ALA A 268 15.35 -1.74 23.00
CA ALA A 268 14.56 -0.97 22.03
C ALA A 268 14.62 0.54 22.33
N LYS A 269 14.49 0.95 23.60
CA LYS A 269 14.64 2.35 24.02
C LYS A 269 16.03 2.91 23.72
N ALA A 270 17.08 2.15 24.04
CA ALA A 270 18.46 2.55 23.71
C ALA A 270 18.67 2.75 22.20
N LEU A 271 17.96 1.98 21.36
CA LEU A 271 18.03 2.08 19.91
C LEU A 271 17.12 3.16 19.31
N GLY A 272 16.15 3.70 20.05
CA GLY A 272 15.25 4.76 19.54
C GLY A 272 13.77 4.66 19.84
N ALA A 273 13.28 3.59 20.48
CA ALA A 273 11.88 3.52 20.85
C ALA A 273 11.52 4.64 21.84
N THR A 274 10.43 5.34 21.58
CA THR A 274 9.84 6.32 22.50
C THR A 274 8.89 5.65 23.48
N ASP A 275 8.19 4.61 23.01
CA ASP A 275 7.20 3.87 23.77
C ASP A 275 7.45 2.37 23.59
N CYS A 276 7.08 1.56 24.58
CA CYS A 276 7.12 0.10 24.47
C CYS A 276 5.82 -0.49 25.02
N LEU A 277 5.20 -1.40 24.27
CA LEU A 277 3.94 -2.05 24.63
C LEU A 277 4.10 -3.56 24.56
N ASN A 278 3.70 -4.24 25.64
CA ASN A 278 3.51 -5.69 25.62
C ASN A 278 2.02 -5.99 25.48
N PRO A 279 1.56 -6.61 24.38
CA PRO A 279 0.14 -6.93 24.21
C PRO A 279 -0.46 -7.76 25.34
N ARG A 280 0.35 -8.56 26.07
CA ARG A 280 -0.08 -9.41 27.18
C ARG A 280 -0.37 -8.64 28.47
N ASP A 281 0.13 -7.41 28.59
CA ASP A 281 -0.03 -6.56 29.76
C ASP A 281 -1.23 -5.61 29.61
N LEU A 282 -1.90 -5.61 28.45
CA LEU A 282 -2.97 -4.68 28.10
C LEU A 282 -4.36 -5.29 28.34
N GLN A 283 -5.32 -4.45 28.74
CA GLN A 283 -6.73 -4.85 28.94
C GLN A 283 -7.58 -4.77 27.66
N LYS A 284 -7.02 -4.19 26.59
CA LYS A 284 -7.67 -4.05 25.29
C LYS A 284 -6.66 -4.32 24.18
N PRO A 285 -7.12 -4.58 22.95
CA PRO A 285 -6.24 -4.87 21.83
C PRO A 285 -5.17 -3.77 21.64
N VAL A 286 -3.93 -4.18 21.37
CA VAL A 286 -2.78 -3.26 21.30
C VAL A 286 -2.96 -2.16 20.25
N GLN A 287 -3.65 -2.46 19.15
CA GLN A 287 -3.97 -1.50 18.11
C GLN A 287 -4.87 -0.35 18.61
N GLU A 288 -5.81 -0.62 19.51
CA GLU A 288 -6.69 0.40 20.09
C GLU A 288 -5.89 1.31 21.03
N VAL A 289 -5.00 0.73 21.84
CA VAL A 289 -4.09 1.49 22.70
C VAL A 289 -3.21 2.41 21.86
N ILE A 290 -2.64 1.92 20.75
CA ILE A 290 -1.84 2.73 19.84
C ILE A 290 -2.67 3.87 19.23
N ILE A 291 -3.90 3.59 18.77
CA ILE A 291 -4.80 4.60 18.19
C ILE A 291 -5.07 5.73 19.19
N GLU A 292 -5.37 5.39 20.44
CA GLU A 292 -5.60 6.37 21.50
C GLU A 292 -4.36 7.19 21.82
N MET A 293 -3.21 6.52 22.01
CA MET A 293 -1.93 7.17 22.31
C MET A 293 -1.50 8.17 21.24
N THR A 294 -1.90 7.96 19.99
CA THR A 294 -1.50 8.75 18.82
C THR A 294 -2.60 9.71 18.33
N GLY A 295 -3.80 9.66 18.90
CA GLY A 295 -4.92 10.49 18.45
C GLY A 295 -5.43 10.11 17.05
N GLY A 296 -5.36 8.83 16.68
CA GLY A 296 -5.90 8.31 15.42
C GLY A 296 -5.04 7.31 14.65
N GLY A 297 -4.04 6.70 15.28
CA GLY A 297 -3.17 5.68 14.68
C GLY A 297 -1.81 6.22 14.23
N VAL A 298 -0.90 5.32 13.86
CA VAL A 298 0.44 5.64 13.36
C VAL A 298 0.47 5.84 11.84
N ASP A 299 1.42 6.65 11.36
CA ASP A 299 1.65 6.84 9.93
C ASP A 299 2.21 5.57 9.27
N PHE A 300 3.11 4.87 9.98
CA PHE A 300 3.78 3.67 9.48
C PHE A 300 3.77 2.55 10.51
N ALA A 301 3.31 1.36 10.13
CA ALA A 301 3.45 0.14 10.92
C ALA A 301 4.33 -0.87 10.18
N LEU A 302 5.23 -1.53 10.91
CA LEU A 302 6.15 -2.55 10.37
C LEU A 302 5.95 -3.85 11.14
N ASP A 303 5.40 -4.87 10.49
CA ASP A 303 5.26 -6.21 11.07
C ASP A 303 6.50 -7.05 10.80
N CYS A 304 7.26 -7.29 11.85
CA CYS A 304 8.42 -8.18 11.88
C CYS A 304 8.12 -9.49 12.62
N ALA A 305 6.94 -9.66 13.20
CA ALA A 305 6.54 -10.85 13.95
C ALA A 305 6.00 -11.94 13.02
N GLY A 306 5.24 -11.57 11.99
CA GLY A 306 4.80 -12.47 10.92
C GLY A 306 3.62 -13.37 11.23
N GLY A 307 3.02 -13.25 12.42
CA GLY A 307 1.77 -13.93 12.76
C GLY A 307 0.56 -13.09 12.33
N SER A 308 -0.52 -13.73 11.88
CA SER A 308 -1.74 -13.05 11.42
C SER A 308 -2.30 -12.03 12.40
N GLU A 309 -2.32 -12.33 13.70
CA GLU A 309 -2.75 -11.40 14.75
C GLU A 309 -1.89 -10.13 14.80
N ALA A 310 -0.57 -10.28 14.69
CA ALA A 310 0.36 -9.15 14.68
C ALA A 310 0.25 -8.34 13.39
N MET A 311 0.13 -9.00 12.23
CA MET A 311 -0.11 -8.34 10.95
C MET A 311 -1.39 -7.51 10.97
N ARG A 312 -2.47 -8.09 11.53
CA ARG A 312 -3.77 -7.43 11.66
C ARG A 312 -3.68 -6.22 12.59
N ALA A 313 -3.11 -6.39 13.78
CA ALA A 313 -2.91 -5.30 14.72
C ALA A 313 -2.01 -4.18 14.14
N ALA A 314 -0.98 -4.54 13.38
CA ALA A 314 -0.12 -3.59 12.68
C ALA A 314 -0.90 -2.76 11.67
N LEU A 315 -1.74 -3.37 10.84
CA LEU A 315 -2.60 -2.63 9.92
C LEU A 315 -3.63 -1.76 10.68
N ASP A 316 -4.28 -2.33 11.68
CA ASP A 316 -5.37 -1.66 12.41
C ASP A 316 -4.94 -0.43 13.17
N CYS A 317 -3.70 -0.42 13.65
CA CYS A 317 -3.17 0.73 14.36
C CYS A 317 -2.75 1.87 13.44
N THR A 318 -2.82 1.71 12.10
CA THR A 318 -2.43 2.77 11.15
C THR A 318 -3.53 3.83 10.97
N THR A 319 -3.12 5.06 10.71
CA THR A 319 -4.04 6.17 10.46
C THR A 319 -4.89 5.93 9.22
N ILE A 320 -6.20 6.07 9.36
CA ILE A 320 -7.13 6.07 8.21
C ILE A 320 -6.76 7.21 7.26
N GLY A 321 -6.84 6.96 5.95
CA GLY A 321 -6.60 7.95 4.90
C GLY A 321 -5.20 7.97 4.31
N TRP A 322 -4.15 7.61 5.07
CA TRP A 322 -2.78 7.59 4.54
C TRP A 322 -1.81 6.59 5.20
N GLY A 323 -2.24 5.88 6.24
CA GLY A 323 -1.40 4.96 6.99
C GLY A 323 -0.89 3.80 6.15
N SER A 324 0.35 3.38 6.38
CA SER A 324 1.01 2.30 5.63
C SER A 324 1.46 1.18 6.56
N CYS A 325 1.10 -0.06 6.23
CA CYS A 325 1.58 -1.26 6.90
C CYS A 325 2.55 -2.03 5.99
N THR A 326 3.77 -2.25 6.48
CA THR A 326 4.82 -3.02 5.80
C THR A 326 4.97 -4.40 6.44
N LEU A 327 4.66 -5.44 5.67
CA LEU A 327 4.81 -6.83 6.10
C LEU A 327 6.22 -7.33 5.78
N ILE A 328 6.90 -7.83 6.81
CA ILE A 328 8.28 -8.31 6.74
C ILE A 328 8.34 -9.76 7.25
N GLY A 329 7.74 -10.02 8.42
CA GLY A 329 7.67 -11.36 9.00
C GLY A 329 6.70 -12.26 8.21
N VAL A 330 7.03 -13.54 8.07
CA VAL A 330 6.11 -14.56 7.53
C VAL A 330 6.20 -15.80 8.40
N ALA A 331 5.14 -16.11 9.15
CA ALA A 331 5.07 -17.34 9.95
C ALA A 331 4.72 -18.56 9.10
N ILE A 332 5.27 -19.71 9.47
CA ILE A 332 4.96 -21.00 8.81
C ILE A 332 3.54 -21.45 9.17
N GLY A 333 2.75 -21.79 8.15
CA GLY A 333 1.39 -22.29 8.32
C GLY A 333 0.35 -21.19 8.57
N ASP A 334 0.71 -19.93 8.32
CA ASP A 334 -0.21 -18.81 8.44
C ASP A 334 -1.40 -18.93 7.47
N LYS A 335 -2.59 -18.55 7.95
CA LYS A 335 -3.86 -18.66 7.22
C LYS A 335 -4.06 -17.54 6.19
N GLY A 336 -3.11 -16.62 6.08
CA GLY A 336 -3.16 -15.47 5.21
C GLY A 336 -3.56 -14.20 5.95
N LEU A 337 -3.41 -13.06 5.28
CA LEU A 337 -3.90 -11.78 5.78
C LEU A 337 -5.33 -11.57 5.28
N THR A 338 -6.26 -11.38 6.20
CA THR A 338 -7.67 -11.13 5.91
C THR A 338 -8.08 -9.75 6.41
N ILE A 339 -8.70 -8.95 5.55
CA ILE A 339 -9.02 -7.55 5.82
C ILE A 339 -10.32 -7.13 5.15
N SER A 340 -11.02 -6.15 5.73
CA SER A 340 -12.16 -5.54 5.06
C SER A 340 -11.67 -4.66 3.90
N PRO A 341 -12.24 -4.78 2.69
CA PRO A 341 -11.88 -3.93 1.55
C PRO A 341 -12.01 -2.43 1.84
N VAL A 342 -12.99 -2.06 2.68
CA VAL A 342 -13.26 -0.66 3.06
C VAL A 342 -12.05 -0.04 3.75
N GLU A 343 -11.26 -0.80 4.50
CA GLU A 343 -10.08 -0.27 5.19
C GLU A 343 -9.01 0.25 4.22
N ILE A 344 -8.81 -0.45 3.11
CA ILE A 344 -7.86 -0.02 2.08
C ILE A 344 -8.48 1.07 1.20
N ILE A 345 -9.77 0.97 0.86
CA ILE A 345 -10.50 2.03 0.13
C ILE A 345 -10.45 3.36 0.89
N MET A 346 -10.51 3.31 2.22
CA MET A 346 -10.33 4.45 3.12
C MET A 346 -8.85 4.87 3.29
N GLY A 347 -7.98 4.57 2.32
CA GLY A 347 -6.65 5.15 2.18
C GLY A 347 -5.52 4.46 2.94
N ARG A 348 -5.76 3.31 3.60
CA ARG A 348 -4.66 2.49 4.12
C ARG A 348 -3.92 1.80 2.97
N THR A 349 -2.62 1.59 3.15
CA THR A 349 -1.76 0.87 2.21
C THR A 349 -1.15 -0.36 2.88
N ILE A 350 -1.07 -1.46 2.15
CA ILE A 350 -0.31 -2.65 2.56
C ILE A 350 0.78 -2.91 1.53
N ASN A 351 2.02 -3.00 1.98
CA ASN A 351 3.15 -3.40 1.15
C ASN A 351 3.94 -4.50 1.87
N GLY A 352 4.81 -5.17 1.14
CA GLY A 352 5.81 -6.03 1.74
C GLY A 352 7.17 -5.76 1.15
N THR A 353 8.19 -6.30 1.81
CA THR A 353 9.58 -6.08 1.42
C THR A 353 10.37 -7.37 1.49
N SER A 354 11.33 -7.50 0.58
CA SER A 354 12.36 -8.53 0.63
C SER A 354 13.70 -7.84 0.63
N PHE A 355 14.61 -8.24 1.52
CA PHE A 355 15.93 -7.63 1.68
C PHE A 355 15.91 -6.10 1.84
N GLY A 356 14.80 -5.57 2.39
CA GLY A 356 14.61 -4.14 2.64
C GLY A 356 14.63 -3.28 1.37
N GLY A 357 14.35 -3.86 0.21
CA GLY A 357 14.40 -3.15 -1.08
C GLY A 357 15.81 -2.80 -1.57
N PHE A 358 16.87 -3.35 -0.97
CA PHE A 358 18.25 -3.06 -1.37
C PHE A 358 18.72 -3.92 -2.56
N LYS A 359 19.40 -3.30 -3.53
CA LYS A 359 20.18 -4.01 -4.56
C LYS A 359 21.55 -4.35 -3.98
N GLY A 360 21.70 -5.59 -3.52
CA GLY A 360 22.76 -5.99 -2.60
C GLY A 360 24.19 -5.62 -3.00
N ARG A 361 24.61 -5.84 -4.25
CA ARG A 361 25.99 -5.53 -4.69
C ARG A 361 26.29 -4.03 -4.72
N ASP A 362 25.27 -3.19 -4.86
CA ASP A 362 25.43 -1.72 -4.88
C ASP A 362 25.19 -1.08 -3.52
N SER A 363 24.27 -1.64 -2.73
CA SER A 363 23.82 -1.07 -1.46
C SER A 363 24.68 -1.51 -0.27
N ILE A 364 25.12 -2.77 -0.23
CA ILE A 364 25.84 -3.31 0.94
C ILE A 364 27.19 -2.61 1.18
N PRO A 365 28.02 -2.31 0.17
CA PRO A 365 29.26 -1.58 0.40
C PRO A 365 29.02 -0.19 1.02
N LYS A 366 27.92 0.47 0.62
CA LYS A 366 27.49 1.74 1.19
C LYS A 366 27.02 1.59 2.64
N LEU A 367 26.27 0.53 2.96
CA LEU A 367 25.87 0.23 4.34
C LEU A 367 27.08 -0.07 5.24
N VAL A 368 28.12 -0.75 4.73
CA VAL A 368 29.39 -0.93 5.45
C VAL A 368 30.05 0.42 5.72
N THR A 369 30.09 1.30 4.73
CA THR A 369 30.61 2.68 4.88
C THR A 369 29.80 3.46 5.92
N ASP A 370 28.48 3.37 5.87
CA ASP A 370 27.57 4.05 6.81
C ASP A 370 27.75 3.54 8.25
N TYR A 371 27.97 2.24 8.43
CA TYR A 371 28.33 1.65 9.73
C TYR A 371 29.67 2.19 10.24
N LYS A 372 30.71 2.20 9.40
CA LYS A 372 32.03 2.76 9.74
C LYS A 372 31.93 4.24 10.15
N ASN A 373 31.06 4.99 9.48
CA ASN A 373 30.76 6.39 9.77
C ASN A 373 29.77 6.58 10.93
N LYS A 374 29.44 5.52 11.68
CA LYS A 374 28.58 5.53 12.87
C LYS A 374 27.17 6.09 12.62
N LYS A 375 26.65 5.98 11.39
CA LYS A 375 25.24 6.35 11.10
C LYS A 375 24.25 5.44 11.83
N PHE A 376 24.64 4.21 12.11
CA PHE A 376 23.90 3.25 12.93
C PHE A 376 24.90 2.32 13.65
N ASN A 377 24.42 1.65 14.68
CA ASN A 377 25.24 0.78 15.53
C ASN A 377 24.84 -0.69 15.35
N LEU A 378 25.64 -1.45 14.57
CA LEU A 378 25.45 -2.90 14.41
C LEU A 378 25.83 -3.68 15.67
N ASP A 379 26.82 -3.21 16.43
CA ASP A 379 27.28 -3.87 17.65
C ASP A 379 26.16 -4.01 18.67
N ALA A 380 25.28 -3.02 18.74
CA ALA A 380 24.12 -3.06 19.61
C ALA A 380 23.17 -4.23 19.29
N LEU A 381 23.18 -4.80 18.08
CA LEU A 381 22.32 -5.92 17.70
C LEU A 381 22.88 -7.27 18.13
N VAL A 382 24.19 -7.38 18.32
CA VAL A 382 24.86 -8.61 18.78
C VAL A 382 24.59 -8.83 20.26
N THR A 383 24.10 -10.01 20.63
CA THR A 383 23.88 -10.39 22.04
C THR A 383 24.92 -11.38 22.54
N HIS A 384 25.35 -12.30 21.68
CA HIS A 384 26.31 -13.35 21.99
C HIS A 384 27.25 -13.55 20.81
N THR A 385 28.49 -13.92 21.10
CA THR A 385 29.46 -14.41 20.13
C THR A 385 29.90 -15.79 20.59
N LEU A 386 29.66 -16.80 19.77
CA LEU A 386 29.91 -18.20 20.11
C LEU A 386 30.87 -18.82 19.10
N PRO A 387 31.75 -19.74 19.54
CA PRO A 387 32.47 -20.64 18.65
C PRO A 387 31.51 -21.41 17.72
N PHE A 388 31.96 -21.67 16.48
CA PHE A 388 31.12 -22.26 15.43
C PHE A 388 30.55 -23.65 15.78
N ASP A 389 31.29 -24.45 16.55
CA ASP A 389 30.84 -25.78 17.03
C ASP A 389 29.68 -25.70 18.04
N ARG A 390 29.39 -24.53 18.60
CA ARG A 390 28.25 -24.26 19.48
C ARG A 390 27.02 -23.69 18.75
N ILE A 391 26.89 -23.91 17.45
CA ILE A 391 25.78 -23.37 16.64
C ILE A 391 24.40 -23.81 17.14
N ASN A 392 24.24 -25.03 17.65
CA ASN A 392 22.95 -25.50 18.20
C ASN A 392 22.54 -24.70 19.45
N GLU A 393 23.50 -24.34 20.30
CA GLU A 393 23.24 -23.45 21.44
C GLU A 393 22.82 -22.06 20.97
N ALA A 394 23.41 -21.56 19.87
CA ALA A 394 22.99 -20.29 19.28
C ALA A 394 21.51 -20.36 18.81
N PHE A 395 21.07 -21.49 18.25
CA PHE A 395 19.66 -21.74 17.94
C PHE A 395 18.81 -21.80 19.22
N ASP A 396 19.27 -22.47 20.28
CA ASP A 396 18.55 -22.54 21.55
C ASP A 396 18.35 -21.15 22.17
N LEU A 397 19.39 -20.31 22.19
CA LEU A 397 19.32 -18.92 22.65
C LEU A 397 18.31 -18.10 21.83
N MET A 398 18.29 -18.27 20.50
CA MET A 398 17.29 -17.63 19.63
C MET A 398 15.86 -18.07 19.97
N HIS A 399 15.64 -19.34 20.32
CA HIS A 399 14.32 -19.85 20.71
C HIS A 399 13.92 -19.45 22.13
N GLN A 400 14.87 -19.41 23.07
CA GLN A 400 14.65 -18.97 24.46
C GLN A 400 14.23 -17.51 24.54
N GLY A 401 14.80 -16.64 23.68
CA GLY A 401 14.36 -15.24 23.54
C GLY A 401 12.88 -15.06 23.13
N LYS A 402 12.19 -16.15 22.75
CA LYS A 402 10.73 -16.19 22.52
C LYS A 402 9.89 -16.59 23.73
N ARG A 403 10.47 -17.21 24.77
CA ARG A 403 9.75 -17.75 25.94
C ARG A 403 10.18 -17.02 27.22
N GLY A 404 9.56 -15.89 27.52
CA GLY A 404 9.68 -15.24 28.84
C GLY A 404 8.59 -15.72 29.79
N SER A 405 8.97 -16.35 30.90
CA SER A 405 8.10 -16.70 32.04
C SER A 405 8.14 -15.58 33.09
N CYS A 406 6.97 -15.08 33.47
CA CYS A 406 6.79 -13.96 34.41
C CYS A 406 6.38 -14.48 35.80
N HIS A 407 7.04 -14.01 36.86
CA HIS A 407 6.57 -14.12 38.25
C HIS A 407 5.93 -12.80 38.69
N ARG A 408 4.67 -12.87 39.14
CA ARG A 408 3.79 -11.76 39.53
C ARG A 408 4.03 -11.29 40.97
N PHE A 409 3.77 -9.99 41.22
CA PHE A 409 3.17 -9.46 42.44
C PHE A 409 2.08 -8.42 42.10
N HIS A 410 1.06 -8.32 42.96
CA HIS A 410 -0.30 -7.81 42.72
C HIS A 410 -0.55 -6.45 43.45
N PRO A 411 -1.76 -5.83 43.43
CA PRO A 411 -2.03 -4.47 42.95
C PRO A 411 -2.55 -3.51 44.05
N LEU A 412 -2.96 -2.27 43.71
CA LEU A 412 -3.98 -1.50 44.46
C LEU A 412 -4.69 -0.45 43.55
N THR A 413 -5.95 -0.20 43.87
CA THR A 413 -7.08 0.34 43.09
C THR A 413 -7.38 1.83 43.40
N ALA A 414 -8.01 2.59 42.49
CA ALA A 414 -9.10 3.56 42.80
C ALA A 414 -9.70 4.23 41.54
N LEU A 415 -10.98 4.62 41.66
CA LEU A 415 -11.97 5.00 40.64
C LEU A 415 -12.55 6.40 40.98
N ALA A 416 -12.94 7.24 40.00
CA ALA A 416 -14.09 8.20 40.07
C ALA A 416 -14.27 9.05 38.78
N LEU A 417 -15.52 9.52 38.57
CA LEU A 417 -16.18 10.02 37.34
C LEU A 417 -16.61 11.52 37.41
N PHE A 418 -17.09 12.04 36.25
CA PHE A 418 -18.00 13.20 35.98
C PHE A 418 -17.38 14.62 35.89
N THR A 419 -17.79 15.59 35.04
CA THR A 419 -18.86 15.83 34.02
C THR A 419 -18.44 17.06 33.16
N PRO A 420 -19.10 17.38 32.02
CA PRO A 420 -18.74 18.47 31.11
C PRO A 420 -19.48 19.79 31.39
N ALA A 421 -18.89 20.93 30.98
CA ALA A 421 -19.55 22.24 30.96
C ALA A 421 -19.55 22.81 29.53
N ALA A 422 -20.73 23.29 29.10
CA ALA A 422 -21.01 23.91 27.81
C ALA A 422 -21.08 25.44 27.94
N GLY A 423 -20.91 26.14 26.80
CA GLY A 423 -21.51 27.45 26.59
C GLY A 423 -20.66 28.43 25.79
N ALA A 424 -21.10 28.79 24.57
CA ALA A 424 -21.49 30.16 24.20
C ALA A 424 -21.82 30.24 22.69
N SER A 425 -22.94 30.89 22.39
CA SER A 425 -23.38 31.36 21.06
C SER A 425 -23.05 32.87 20.93
N PRO A 426 -23.06 33.48 19.74
CA PRO A 426 -24.28 34.23 19.36
C PRO A 426 -24.60 34.33 17.84
N ASN A 427 -25.84 34.79 17.64
CA ASN A 427 -26.61 35.04 16.42
C ASN A 427 -26.04 36.11 15.45
N HIS A 428 -26.36 35.95 14.16
CA HIS A 428 -26.88 37.04 13.32
C HIS A 428 -27.79 36.47 12.20
N SER A 429 -28.98 37.06 12.06
CA SER A 429 -30.04 36.65 11.13
C SER A 429 -29.86 37.25 9.73
N ALA A 430 -29.73 36.38 8.72
CA ALA A 430 -29.93 36.70 7.31
C ALA A 430 -31.38 36.31 6.87
N PRO A 431 -31.90 36.84 5.75
CA PRO A 431 -33.33 36.75 5.40
C PRO A 431 -33.75 35.29 5.14
N SER A 432 -34.87 34.86 5.73
CA SER A 432 -35.36 33.49 5.57
C SER A 432 -35.97 33.27 4.19
N ALA A 433 -35.36 32.42 3.39
CA ALA A 433 -36.07 31.72 2.32
C ALA A 433 -37.16 30.82 2.97
N GLY A 434 -38.34 30.72 2.36
CA GLY A 434 -39.43 29.88 2.87
C GLY A 434 -39.16 28.38 2.72
N VAL A 435 -40.05 27.56 3.29
CA VAL A 435 -40.12 26.11 2.98
C VAL A 435 -40.54 25.96 1.51
N ILE A 436 -39.85 25.10 0.75
CA ILE A 436 -40.20 24.76 -0.64
C ILE A 436 -40.98 23.45 -0.65
N LYS A 437 -42.06 23.39 -1.44
CA LYS A 437 -42.72 22.14 -1.80
C LYS A 437 -42.29 21.74 -3.21
N CYS A 438 -41.79 20.54 -3.39
CA CYS A 438 -41.27 20.06 -4.68
C CYS A 438 -41.37 18.54 -4.79
N LYS A 439 -41.12 18.00 -5.99
CA LYS A 439 -41.06 16.55 -6.18
C LYS A 439 -39.75 15.96 -5.63
N ALA A 440 -39.85 14.74 -5.09
CA ALA A 440 -38.69 13.90 -4.78
C ALA A 440 -39.01 12.42 -4.96
N ALA A 441 -37.99 11.61 -5.22
CA ALA A 441 -38.12 10.15 -5.27
C ALA A 441 -37.72 9.58 -3.89
N VAL A 442 -38.72 9.26 -3.08
CA VAL A 442 -38.54 8.78 -1.70
C VAL A 442 -38.43 7.25 -1.69
N ALA A 443 -37.38 6.73 -1.08
CA ALA A 443 -37.27 5.33 -0.71
C ALA A 443 -37.91 5.14 0.67
N TRP A 444 -39.15 4.65 0.71
CA TRP A 444 -39.86 4.43 1.96
C TRP A 444 -39.30 3.22 2.74
N GLU A 445 -38.97 2.16 2.02
CA GLU A 445 -38.50 0.89 2.56
C GLU A 445 -37.45 0.28 1.61
N ALA A 446 -36.55 -0.53 2.15
CA ALA A 446 -35.60 -1.29 1.36
C ALA A 446 -36.32 -2.32 0.45
N GLY A 447 -35.75 -2.57 -0.72
CA GLY A 447 -36.24 -3.54 -1.71
C GLY A 447 -37.53 -3.13 -2.44
N LYS A 448 -38.03 -1.91 -2.20
CA LYS A 448 -39.21 -1.36 -2.88
C LYS A 448 -38.82 -0.32 -3.93
N PRO A 449 -39.61 -0.15 -5.00
CA PRO A 449 -39.44 0.97 -5.92
C PRO A 449 -39.52 2.33 -5.19
N LEU A 450 -38.81 3.32 -5.72
CA LEU A 450 -38.92 4.71 -5.26
C LEU A 450 -40.32 5.25 -5.53
N SER A 451 -40.87 6.01 -4.59
CA SER A 451 -42.14 6.70 -4.75
C SER A 451 -41.91 8.16 -5.10
N ILE A 452 -42.48 8.65 -6.20
CA ILE A 452 -42.48 10.08 -6.51
C ILE A 452 -43.51 10.74 -5.59
N GLU A 453 -43.02 11.61 -4.71
CA GLU A 453 -43.80 12.26 -3.67
C GLU A 453 -43.62 13.78 -3.74
N GLU A 454 -44.64 14.52 -3.29
CA GLU A 454 -44.44 15.93 -2.91
C GLU A 454 -43.80 15.97 -1.52
N VAL A 455 -42.64 16.61 -1.42
CA VAL A 455 -41.88 16.78 -0.18
C VAL A 455 -41.76 18.26 0.18
N GLU A 456 -41.58 18.52 1.46
CA GLU A 456 -41.28 19.84 2.02
C GLU A 456 -39.79 19.92 2.34
N VAL A 457 -39.11 20.89 1.72
CA VAL A 457 -37.68 21.17 1.87
C VAL A 457 -37.52 22.45 2.70
N ALA A 458 -37.09 22.27 3.95
CA ALA A 458 -36.82 23.38 4.85
C ALA A 458 -35.71 24.31 4.30
N PRO A 459 -35.70 25.60 4.66
CA PRO A 459 -34.62 26.50 4.28
C PRO A 459 -33.26 26.07 4.87
N PRO A 460 -32.15 26.44 4.20
CA PRO A 460 -30.82 26.15 4.71
C PRO A 460 -30.57 26.90 6.03
N LYS A 461 -30.11 26.18 7.06
CA LYS A 461 -29.62 26.78 8.31
C LYS A 461 -28.18 27.26 8.14
N ALA A 462 -27.57 27.75 9.24
CA ALA A 462 -26.19 28.20 9.22
C ALA A 462 -25.24 27.15 8.63
N HIS A 463 -24.36 27.57 7.74
CA HIS A 463 -23.40 26.71 7.00
C HIS A 463 -24.05 25.62 6.13
N GLU A 464 -25.24 25.89 5.61
CA GLU A 464 -25.94 25.02 4.67
C GLU A 464 -26.28 25.75 3.37
N VAL A 465 -26.45 24.98 2.30
CA VAL A 465 -26.76 25.48 0.96
C VAL A 465 -27.95 24.70 0.42
N ARG A 466 -28.97 25.41 -0.06
CA ARG A 466 -30.10 24.80 -0.78
C ARG A 466 -29.87 24.92 -2.28
N ILE A 467 -29.91 23.79 -2.97
CA ILE A 467 -29.56 23.66 -4.38
C ILE A 467 -30.79 23.18 -5.14
N LYS A 468 -31.13 23.87 -6.23
CA LYS A 468 -32.03 23.34 -7.25
C LYS A 468 -31.26 22.34 -8.10
N ILE A 469 -31.61 21.06 -8.04
CA ILE A 469 -30.99 20.02 -8.85
C ILE A 469 -31.57 20.07 -10.25
N ILE A 470 -30.71 20.26 -11.25
CA ILE A 470 -31.12 20.33 -12.67
C ILE A 470 -31.00 18.97 -13.33
N ALA A 471 -29.96 18.21 -12.97
CA ALA A 471 -29.77 16.85 -13.42
C ALA A 471 -29.18 15.98 -12.31
N THR A 472 -29.60 14.73 -12.29
CA THR A 472 -29.07 13.70 -11.39
C THR A 472 -28.80 12.41 -12.15
N ALA A 473 -27.93 11.56 -11.63
CA ALA A 473 -27.66 10.23 -12.17
C ALA A 473 -27.87 9.14 -11.12
N VAL A 474 -28.18 7.92 -11.59
CA VAL A 474 -28.34 6.73 -10.75
C VAL A 474 -27.07 5.88 -10.81
N CYS A 475 -26.56 5.48 -9.65
CA CYS A 475 -25.36 4.68 -9.51
C CYS A 475 -25.61 3.38 -8.74
N HIS A 476 -24.67 2.44 -8.82
CA HIS A 476 -24.71 1.17 -8.09
C HIS A 476 -24.81 1.38 -6.57
N THR A 477 -24.21 2.44 -6.03
CA THR A 477 -24.29 2.75 -4.60
C THR A 477 -25.72 3.01 -4.16
N ASP A 478 -26.50 3.77 -4.95
CA ASP A 478 -27.91 4.03 -4.64
C ASP A 478 -28.72 2.72 -4.67
N ALA A 479 -28.45 1.84 -5.65
CA ALA A 479 -29.09 0.53 -5.76
C ALA A 479 -28.71 -0.42 -4.62
N TYR A 480 -27.46 -0.37 -4.16
CA TYR A 480 -26.98 -1.15 -3.02
C TYR A 480 -27.72 -0.76 -1.74
N THR A 481 -27.80 0.53 -1.42
CA THR A 481 -28.59 0.99 -0.27
C THR A 481 -30.07 0.65 -0.46
N LEU A 482 -30.66 0.97 -1.63
CA LEU A 482 -32.07 0.69 -1.91
C LEU A 482 -32.41 -0.79 -1.75
N SER A 483 -31.50 -1.71 -2.09
CA SER A 483 -31.73 -3.15 -1.91
C SER A 483 -31.81 -3.61 -0.44
N GLY A 484 -31.34 -2.80 0.51
CA GLY A 484 -31.21 -3.17 1.93
C GLY A 484 -29.94 -3.98 2.24
N ALA A 485 -29.06 -4.19 1.27
CA ALA A 485 -27.80 -4.91 1.47
C ALA A 485 -26.71 -4.05 2.16
N ASP A 486 -26.91 -2.74 2.20
CA ASP A 486 -26.08 -1.78 2.94
C ASP A 486 -26.42 -1.82 4.44
N PRO A 487 -25.49 -2.25 5.32
CA PRO A 487 -25.76 -2.30 6.76
C PRO A 487 -25.86 -0.92 7.40
N GLU A 488 -25.35 0.14 6.75
CA GLU A 488 -25.51 1.53 7.19
C GLU A 488 -26.80 2.17 6.63
N GLY A 489 -27.51 1.47 5.74
CA GLY A 489 -28.73 1.94 5.09
C GLY A 489 -29.87 2.20 6.08
N SER A 490 -30.44 3.41 6.04
CA SER A 490 -31.55 3.83 6.91
C SER A 490 -32.69 4.42 6.07
N PHE A 491 -33.93 4.11 6.45
CA PHE A 491 -35.15 4.47 5.72
C PHE A 491 -36.19 5.12 6.67
N PRO A 492 -37.10 5.98 6.17
CA PRO A 492 -37.21 6.44 4.80
C PRO A 492 -36.16 7.51 4.44
N VAL A 493 -35.74 7.54 3.17
CA VAL A 493 -34.60 8.36 2.71
C VAL A 493 -34.80 8.86 1.27
N ILE A 494 -34.26 10.03 0.95
CA ILE A 494 -34.08 10.49 -0.44
C ILE A 494 -32.64 10.16 -0.86
N LEU A 495 -32.49 9.23 -1.80
CA LEU A 495 -31.20 8.77 -2.34
C LEU A 495 -30.60 9.79 -3.33
N GLY A 496 -29.54 9.39 -4.04
CA GLY A 496 -28.89 10.20 -5.08
C GLY A 496 -27.68 10.97 -4.57
N HIS A 497 -26.55 10.79 -5.26
CA HIS A 497 -25.28 11.43 -4.94
C HIS A 497 -24.49 11.91 -6.16
N GLU A 498 -25.07 11.79 -7.35
CA GLU A 498 -24.52 12.32 -8.59
C GLU A 498 -25.48 13.38 -9.11
N GLY A 499 -25.21 14.65 -8.87
CA GLY A 499 -26.08 15.75 -9.26
C GLY A 499 -25.33 16.99 -9.69
N ALA A 500 -25.98 17.83 -10.47
CA ALA A 500 -25.52 19.18 -10.78
C ALA A 500 -26.70 20.13 -10.74
N GLY A 501 -26.47 21.34 -10.26
CA GLY A 501 -27.55 22.26 -9.94
C GLY A 501 -27.13 23.70 -9.83
N ILE A 502 -28.09 24.52 -9.42
CA ILE A 502 -27.93 25.95 -9.19
C ILE A 502 -28.27 26.24 -7.74
N VAL A 503 -27.43 27.00 -7.05
CA VAL A 503 -27.72 27.43 -5.69
C VAL A 503 -28.98 28.29 -5.69
N GLU A 504 -30.01 27.88 -4.94
CA GLU A 504 -31.23 28.64 -4.76
C GLU A 504 -31.08 29.65 -3.62
N SER A 505 -30.59 29.19 -2.46
CA SER A 505 -30.31 30.04 -1.31
C SER A 505 -29.19 29.46 -0.45
N VAL A 506 -28.59 30.32 0.37
CA VAL A 506 -27.53 29.95 1.31
C VAL A 506 -27.91 30.37 2.71
N GLY A 507 -27.53 29.56 3.69
CA GLY A 507 -27.76 29.86 5.09
C GLY A 507 -26.72 30.82 5.67
N VAL A 508 -26.94 31.20 6.93
CA VAL A 508 -26.05 32.12 7.67
C VAL A 508 -24.61 31.60 7.69
N GLY A 509 -23.63 32.49 7.48
CA GLY A 509 -22.20 32.15 7.54
C GLY A 509 -21.60 31.60 6.25
N VAL A 510 -22.42 31.26 5.24
CA VAL A 510 -21.94 30.87 3.92
C VAL A 510 -21.51 32.10 3.12
N THR A 511 -20.22 32.19 2.79
CA THR A 511 -19.64 33.36 2.11
C THR A 511 -19.02 33.03 0.74
N LYS A 512 -18.71 31.76 0.47
CA LYS A 512 -18.07 31.31 -0.78
C LYS A 512 -19.06 31.00 -1.90
N LEU A 513 -20.35 30.91 -1.57
CA LEU A 513 -21.44 30.54 -2.46
C LEU A 513 -22.56 31.56 -2.33
N LYS A 514 -23.30 31.79 -3.40
CA LYS A 514 -24.49 32.64 -3.44
C LYS A 514 -25.53 32.08 -4.39
N ALA A 515 -26.78 32.55 -4.26
CA ALA A 515 -27.84 32.22 -5.21
C ALA A 515 -27.41 32.47 -6.66
N GLY A 516 -27.77 31.55 -7.55
CA GLY A 516 -27.40 31.57 -8.97
C GLY A 516 -26.03 30.97 -9.30
N ASP A 517 -25.20 30.60 -8.32
CA ASP A 517 -23.96 29.88 -8.60
C ASP A 517 -24.25 28.45 -9.08
N THR A 518 -23.59 28.04 -10.17
CA THR A 518 -23.63 26.67 -10.70
C THR A 518 -22.72 25.74 -9.90
N VAL A 519 -23.25 24.61 -9.43
CA VAL A 519 -22.59 23.77 -8.42
C VAL A 519 -22.80 22.26 -8.65
N ILE A 520 -21.91 21.47 -8.07
CA ILE A 520 -22.04 20.02 -7.88
C ILE A 520 -22.00 19.72 -6.37
N PRO A 521 -23.04 19.09 -5.78
CA PRO A 521 -22.99 18.56 -4.42
C PRO A 521 -22.08 17.32 -4.35
N LEU A 522 -21.40 17.15 -3.22
CA LEU A 522 -20.29 16.20 -3.04
C LEU A 522 -20.47 15.37 -1.77
N TYR A 523 -20.41 14.04 -1.92
CA TYR A 523 -20.47 13.14 -0.76
C TYR A 523 -19.17 13.07 0.04
N ILE A 524 -18.04 13.45 -0.56
CA ILE A 524 -16.79 13.70 0.17
C ILE A 524 -16.71 15.21 0.42
N PRO A 525 -16.88 15.70 1.66
CA PRO A 525 -16.73 17.12 1.96
C PRO A 525 -15.26 17.56 1.91
N GLN A 526 -15.02 18.87 1.87
CA GLN A 526 -13.68 19.45 2.06
C GLN A 526 -13.77 20.70 2.93
N CYS A 527 -13.58 20.53 4.26
CA CYS A 527 -13.60 21.67 5.19
C CYS A 527 -12.36 22.57 5.10
N GLY A 528 -11.23 22.06 4.62
CA GLY A 528 -9.98 22.82 4.49
C GLY A 528 -9.19 23.02 5.79
N GLU A 529 -9.70 22.55 6.93
CA GLU A 529 -9.12 22.86 8.25
C GLU A 529 -8.82 21.62 9.11
N CYS A 530 -9.49 20.49 8.89
CA CYS A 530 -9.23 19.28 9.68
C CYS A 530 -7.91 18.63 9.27
N LYS A 531 -7.33 17.79 10.14
CA LYS A 531 -6.05 17.09 9.87
C LYS A 531 -6.01 16.36 8.52
N PHE A 532 -7.14 15.80 8.07
CA PHE A 532 -7.26 15.12 6.78
C PHE A 532 -7.26 16.10 5.60
N CYS A 533 -7.96 17.23 5.72
CA CYS A 533 -7.95 18.26 4.68
C CYS A 533 -6.58 18.93 4.56
N LEU A 534 -5.86 19.12 5.67
CA LEU A 534 -4.52 19.71 5.68
C LEU A 534 -3.43 18.73 5.21
N ASN A 535 -3.65 17.42 5.34
CA ASN A 535 -2.69 16.42 4.88
C ASN A 535 -2.82 16.20 3.36
N PRO A 536 -1.75 16.35 2.57
CA PRO A 536 -1.80 16.14 1.11
C PRO A 536 -1.99 14.67 0.70
N LYS A 537 -1.82 13.72 1.63
CA LYS A 537 -1.91 12.27 1.34
C LYS A 537 -3.35 11.75 1.25
N THR A 538 -4.37 12.55 1.59
CA THR A 538 -5.75 12.08 1.65
C THR A 538 -6.78 13.16 1.28
N ASN A 539 -7.96 12.69 0.89
CA ASN A 539 -9.16 13.49 0.67
C ASN A 539 -10.29 13.20 1.67
N LEU A 540 -10.08 12.31 2.65
CA LEU A 540 -11.13 11.83 3.55
C LEU A 540 -11.44 12.81 4.69
N CYS A 541 -12.03 13.95 4.38
CA CYS A 541 -12.51 14.89 5.38
C CYS A 541 -13.50 14.22 6.37
N GLN A 542 -13.21 14.29 7.66
CA GLN A 542 -14.04 13.66 8.70
C GLN A 542 -15.02 14.63 9.38
N LYS A 543 -15.00 15.92 9.01
CA LYS A 543 -15.69 17.01 9.72
C LYS A 543 -17.18 16.73 9.99
N ILE A 544 -17.88 16.13 9.03
CA ILE A 544 -19.33 15.87 9.10
C ILE A 544 -19.69 14.39 8.91
N ARG A 545 -18.71 13.47 8.86
CA ARG A 545 -18.95 12.04 8.57
C ARG A 545 -19.99 11.43 9.51
N VAL A 546 -19.95 11.77 10.80
CA VAL A 546 -20.83 11.20 11.83
C VAL A 546 -22.31 11.51 11.56
N THR A 547 -22.66 12.76 11.25
CA THR A 547 -24.04 13.15 10.96
C THR A 547 -24.46 12.71 9.56
N GLN A 548 -23.57 12.87 8.58
CA GLN A 548 -23.79 12.43 7.20
C GLN A 548 -24.12 10.93 7.13
N GLY A 549 -23.43 10.12 7.94
CA GLY A 549 -23.70 8.68 8.05
C GLY A 549 -25.04 8.30 8.66
N LYS A 550 -25.63 9.20 9.44
CA LYS A 550 -26.97 9.00 10.01
C LYS A 550 -28.07 9.59 9.13
N GLY A 551 -27.71 10.09 7.94
CA GLY A 551 -28.64 10.77 7.04
C GLY A 551 -29.11 12.13 7.57
N LEU A 552 -28.21 12.89 8.21
CA LEU A 552 -28.52 14.16 8.87
C LEU A 552 -27.52 15.26 8.49
N MET A 553 -27.97 16.50 8.56
CA MET A 553 -27.14 17.70 8.46
C MET A 553 -26.17 17.84 9.65
N PRO A 554 -25.16 18.73 9.59
CA PRO A 554 -24.18 18.91 10.68
C PRO A 554 -24.81 19.25 12.05
N ASP A 555 -26.01 19.82 12.07
CA ASP A 555 -26.77 20.10 13.29
C ASP A 555 -27.55 18.89 13.86
N GLY A 556 -27.41 17.71 13.25
CA GLY A 556 -28.09 16.49 13.67
C GLY A 556 -29.57 16.40 13.27
N THR A 557 -30.04 17.25 12.35
CA THR A 557 -31.44 17.25 11.88
C THR A 557 -31.56 17.00 10.37
N SER A 558 -32.76 16.66 9.90
CA SER A 558 -33.06 16.60 8.46
C SER A 558 -33.69 17.91 7.98
N ARG A 559 -33.71 18.11 6.66
CA ARG A 559 -34.39 19.22 5.98
C ARG A 559 -35.62 18.75 5.19
N PHE A 560 -35.87 17.45 5.16
CA PHE A 560 -36.95 16.85 4.39
C PHE A 560 -38.07 16.35 5.28
N THR A 561 -39.29 16.74 4.95
CA THR A 561 -40.53 16.18 5.48
C THR A 561 -41.44 15.73 4.34
N CYS A 562 -42.13 14.61 4.52
CA CYS A 562 -43.14 14.13 3.57
C CYS A 562 -44.27 13.50 4.36
N LYS A 563 -45.53 13.93 4.12
CA LYS A 563 -46.72 13.41 4.82
C LYS A 563 -46.58 13.43 6.36
N GLY A 564 -46.00 14.52 6.90
CA GLY A 564 -45.73 14.69 8.33
C GLY A 564 -44.60 13.81 8.91
N LYS A 565 -43.94 12.99 8.08
CA LYS A 565 -42.80 12.17 8.49
C LYS A 565 -41.48 12.83 8.10
N LYS A 566 -40.49 12.73 8.98
CA LYS A 566 -39.09 13.09 8.67
C LYS A 566 -38.52 12.10 7.66
N ILE A 567 -37.92 12.61 6.59
CA ILE A 567 -37.19 11.81 5.60
C ILE A 567 -35.69 12.06 5.78
N LEU A 568 -34.87 11.02 5.73
CA LEU A 568 -33.42 11.13 5.90
C LEU A 568 -32.74 11.67 4.63
N HIS A 569 -31.57 12.28 4.85
CA HIS A 569 -30.61 12.56 3.79
C HIS A 569 -29.81 11.31 3.44
N TYR A 570 -29.22 11.29 2.25
CA TYR A 570 -28.35 10.22 1.77
C TYR A 570 -27.02 10.81 1.31
N MET A 571 -25.91 10.25 1.81
CA MET A 571 -24.54 10.63 1.46
C MET A 571 -24.23 12.15 1.58
N GLY A 572 -25.08 12.92 2.27
CA GLY A 572 -24.95 14.38 2.38
C GLY A 572 -25.32 15.14 1.10
N THR A 573 -26.02 14.49 0.16
CA THR A 573 -26.33 15.01 -1.18
C THR A 573 -27.83 14.97 -1.50
N SER A 574 -28.47 13.80 -1.37
CA SER A 574 -29.89 13.58 -1.66
C SER A 574 -30.38 14.20 -2.99
N THR A 575 -29.71 13.86 -4.09
CA THR A 575 -29.97 14.49 -5.40
C THR A 575 -31.24 13.99 -6.10
N PHE A 576 -31.93 12.98 -5.55
CA PHE A 576 -33.25 12.55 -6.07
C PHE A 576 -34.39 13.43 -5.54
N SER A 577 -34.21 14.75 -5.60
CA SER A 577 -35.20 15.78 -5.30
C SER A 577 -34.91 17.02 -6.14
N GLU A 578 -35.95 17.73 -6.58
CA GLU A 578 -35.81 18.99 -7.32
C GLU A 578 -35.04 20.05 -6.50
N TYR A 579 -35.18 20.04 -5.17
CA TYR A 579 -34.41 20.88 -4.26
C TYR A 579 -33.82 20.06 -3.11
N THR A 580 -32.52 20.18 -2.90
CA THR A 580 -31.82 19.53 -1.78
C THR A 580 -31.11 20.55 -0.90
N VAL A 581 -30.84 20.19 0.35
CA VAL A 581 -30.01 20.98 1.25
C VAL A 581 -28.77 20.17 1.62
N VAL A 582 -27.60 20.78 1.48
CA VAL A 582 -26.31 20.15 1.75
C VAL A 582 -25.47 21.04 2.65
N ALA A 583 -24.44 20.46 3.27
CA ALA A 583 -23.46 21.23 4.03
C ALA A 583 -22.64 22.11 3.08
N ASP A 584 -22.27 23.32 3.49
CA ASP A 584 -21.51 24.26 2.65
C ASP A 584 -20.15 23.72 2.18
N ILE A 585 -19.51 22.87 2.99
CA ILE A 585 -18.25 22.17 2.66
C ILE A 585 -18.43 20.96 1.72
N SER A 586 -19.67 20.63 1.35
CA SER A 586 -20.05 19.54 0.45
C SER A 586 -20.48 20.06 -0.92
N VAL A 587 -20.02 21.25 -1.34
CA VAL A 587 -20.44 21.89 -2.59
C VAL A 587 -19.22 22.39 -3.35
N ALA A 588 -19.08 21.95 -4.61
CA ALA A 588 -18.11 22.48 -5.55
C ALA A 588 -18.79 23.50 -6.47
N LYS A 589 -18.29 24.74 -6.47
CA LYS A 589 -18.67 25.76 -7.46
C LYS A 589 -17.92 25.51 -8.77
N ILE A 590 -18.64 25.42 -9.88
CA ILE A 590 -18.09 25.04 -11.18
C ILE A 590 -18.29 26.14 -12.22
N ASP A 591 -17.79 25.90 -13.44
CA ASP A 591 -18.01 26.78 -14.59
C ASP A 591 -19.53 26.93 -14.87
N PRO A 592 -20.08 28.16 -14.89
CA PRO A 592 -21.49 28.38 -15.18
C PRO A 592 -21.97 27.91 -16.55
N LEU A 593 -21.05 27.76 -17.52
CA LEU A 593 -21.34 27.28 -18.87
C LEU A 593 -21.27 25.75 -19.00
N ALA A 594 -20.88 25.05 -17.92
CA ALA A 594 -20.81 23.60 -17.96
C ALA A 594 -22.21 22.98 -18.14
N PRO A 595 -22.37 22.03 -19.07
CA PRO A 595 -23.66 21.38 -19.30
C PRO A 595 -24.02 20.51 -18.09
N LEU A 596 -24.98 20.96 -17.28
CA LEU A 596 -25.33 20.33 -15.99
C LEU A 596 -25.85 18.91 -16.14
N ASP A 597 -26.50 18.62 -17.27
CA ASP A 597 -26.89 17.26 -17.59
C ASP A 597 -25.67 16.35 -17.73
N LYS A 598 -24.49 16.84 -18.15
CA LYS A 598 -23.27 16.03 -18.33
C LYS A 598 -22.46 15.95 -17.05
N VAL A 599 -22.16 17.11 -16.46
CA VAL A 599 -21.15 17.21 -15.40
C VAL A 599 -21.60 16.66 -14.05
N CYS A 600 -22.89 16.33 -13.87
CA CYS A 600 -23.38 15.62 -12.68
C CYS A 600 -22.61 14.31 -12.40
N LEU A 601 -22.10 13.66 -13.45
CA LEU A 601 -21.31 12.42 -13.36
C LEU A 601 -19.92 12.59 -12.74
N LEU A 602 -19.40 13.82 -12.71
CA LEU A 602 -18.15 14.16 -12.03
C LEU A 602 -18.31 14.15 -10.49
N GLY A 603 -19.54 14.00 -9.99
CA GLY A 603 -19.82 13.80 -8.57
C GLY A 603 -19.43 12.43 -8.02
N CYS A 604 -19.20 11.41 -8.87
CA CYS A 604 -18.84 10.07 -8.41
C CYS A 604 -17.97 9.27 -9.41
N GLY A 605 -18.55 8.46 -10.29
CA GLY A 605 -17.83 7.36 -10.94
C GLY A 605 -16.70 7.77 -11.89
N ILE A 606 -16.88 8.84 -12.68
CA ILE A 606 -15.83 9.33 -13.59
C ILE A 606 -14.63 9.81 -12.79
N SER A 607 -14.86 10.70 -11.82
CA SER A 607 -13.82 11.24 -10.93
C SER A 607 -13.11 10.13 -10.17
N THR A 608 -13.86 9.11 -9.72
CA THR A 608 -13.33 7.96 -8.99
C THR A 608 -12.38 7.13 -9.85
N GLY A 609 -12.81 6.67 -11.01
CA GLY A 609 -11.98 5.84 -11.89
C GLY A 609 -10.78 6.61 -12.46
N TYR A 610 -10.99 7.84 -12.92
CA TYR A 610 -9.91 8.70 -13.43
C TYR A 610 -8.84 8.95 -12.34
N GLY A 611 -9.28 9.34 -11.14
CA GLY A 611 -8.40 9.59 -9.99
C GLY A 611 -7.72 8.32 -9.44
N ALA A 612 -8.36 7.15 -9.56
CA ALA A 612 -7.71 5.88 -9.21
C ALA A 612 -6.40 5.70 -9.98
N ALA A 613 -6.41 5.97 -11.29
CA ALA A 613 -5.24 5.90 -12.13
C ALA A 613 -4.23 7.04 -11.86
N VAL A 614 -4.68 8.30 -11.91
CA VAL A 614 -3.76 9.45 -11.90
C VAL A 614 -3.29 9.89 -10.51
N ASN A 615 -4.08 9.68 -9.46
CA ASN A 615 -3.72 10.09 -8.09
C ASN A 615 -3.30 8.92 -7.20
N THR A 616 -4.05 7.82 -7.23
CA THR A 616 -3.85 6.72 -6.28
C THR A 616 -2.73 5.78 -6.74
N ALA A 617 -2.87 5.25 -7.95
CA ALA A 617 -1.84 4.43 -8.59
C ALA A 617 -0.65 5.30 -9.04
N LYS A 618 -0.93 6.50 -9.57
CA LYS A 618 0.05 7.38 -10.23
C LYS A 618 0.75 6.67 -11.39
N VAL A 619 -0.05 6.07 -12.26
CA VAL A 619 0.42 5.31 -13.43
C VAL A 619 1.48 6.12 -14.19
N GLU A 620 2.66 5.53 -14.42
CA GLU A 620 3.69 6.17 -15.21
C GLU A 620 3.52 5.90 -16.71
N PRO A 621 4.01 6.80 -17.59
CA PRO A 621 4.09 6.53 -19.01
C PRO A 621 4.85 5.22 -19.31
N GLY A 622 4.32 4.44 -20.24
CA GLY A 622 4.87 3.13 -20.61
C GLY A 622 4.32 1.95 -19.82
N SER A 623 3.55 2.18 -18.75
CA SER A 623 3.02 1.11 -17.90
C SER A 623 2.07 0.16 -18.62
N THR A 624 2.03 -1.10 -18.16
CA THR A 624 1.01 -2.10 -18.48
C THR A 624 -0.04 -2.14 -17.37
N CYS A 625 -1.31 -1.93 -17.72
CA CYS A 625 -2.42 -1.89 -16.77
C CYS A 625 -3.46 -2.99 -17.05
N ALA A 626 -4.07 -3.57 -16.01
CA ALA A 626 -5.28 -4.38 -16.11
C ALA A 626 -6.45 -3.74 -15.35
N VAL A 627 -7.63 -3.69 -15.98
CA VAL A 627 -8.85 -3.12 -15.39
C VAL A 627 -9.93 -4.19 -15.31
N PHE A 628 -10.27 -4.60 -14.10
CA PHE A 628 -11.30 -5.61 -13.83
C PHE A 628 -12.65 -4.93 -13.59
N GLY A 629 -13.60 -5.22 -14.47
CA GLY A 629 -14.92 -4.59 -14.55
C GLY A 629 -14.91 -3.40 -15.49
N LEU A 630 -15.70 -3.47 -16.57
CA LEU A 630 -15.78 -2.48 -17.64
C LEU A 630 -17.09 -1.67 -17.60
N GLY A 631 -17.58 -1.39 -16.39
CA GLY A 631 -18.65 -0.41 -16.17
C GLY A 631 -18.12 1.04 -16.13
N GLY A 632 -18.97 2.01 -15.76
CA GLY A 632 -18.59 3.43 -15.73
C GLY A 632 -17.28 3.74 -15.00
N VAL A 633 -17.05 3.17 -13.81
CA VAL A 633 -15.78 3.36 -13.07
C VAL A 633 -14.60 2.76 -13.83
N GLY A 634 -14.72 1.54 -14.36
CA GLY A 634 -13.65 0.88 -15.10
C GLY A 634 -13.28 1.60 -16.41
N LEU A 635 -14.27 2.11 -17.13
CA LEU A 635 -14.04 2.96 -18.31
C LEU A 635 -13.29 4.26 -17.95
N ALA A 636 -13.61 4.85 -16.80
CA ALA A 636 -12.89 6.03 -16.30
C ALA A 636 -11.45 5.70 -15.85
N VAL A 637 -11.21 4.51 -15.30
CA VAL A 637 -9.84 4.03 -15.05
C VAL A 637 -9.07 3.88 -16.36
N ILE A 638 -9.67 3.26 -17.39
CA ILE A 638 -9.05 3.12 -18.72
C ILE A 638 -8.67 4.50 -19.29
N MET A 639 -9.60 5.46 -19.22
CA MET A 639 -9.35 6.85 -19.61
C MET A 639 -8.17 7.45 -18.83
N GLY A 640 -8.14 7.28 -17.50
CA GLY A 640 -7.04 7.74 -16.65
C GLY A 640 -5.69 7.12 -17.01
N CYS A 641 -5.63 5.81 -17.23
CA CYS A 641 -4.44 5.11 -17.69
C CYS A 641 -3.97 5.63 -19.06
N LYS A 642 -4.91 5.89 -19.98
CA LYS A 642 -4.59 6.43 -21.31
C LYS A 642 -3.99 7.84 -21.23
N VAL A 643 -4.60 8.72 -20.42
CA VAL A 643 -4.09 10.07 -20.17
C VAL A 643 -2.73 10.05 -19.47
N ALA A 644 -2.49 9.08 -18.59
CA ALA A 644 -1.20 8.88 -17.93
C ALA A 644 -0.10 8.32 -18.84
N GLY A 645 -0.44 7.90 -20.06
CA GLY A 645 0.53 7.38 -21.04
C GLY A 645 0.83 5.89 -20.90
N ALA A 646 -0.05 5.09 -20.30
CA ALA A 646 0.09 3.64 -20.27
C ALA A 646 0.22 3.07 -21.70
N SER A 647 1.17 2.15 -21.89
CA SER A 647 1.46 1.55 -23.20
C SER A 647 0.48 0.45 -23.57
N ARG A 648 0.02 -0.30 -22.57
CA ARG A 648 -0.87 -1.46 -22.73
C ARG A 648 -1.94 -1.44 -21.64
N ILE A 649 -3.20 -1.47 -22.02
CA ILE A 649 -4.36 -1.43 -21.11
C ILE A 649 -5.28 -2.62 -21.44
N ILE A 650 -5.32 -3.60 -20.54
CA ILE A 650 -6.07 -4.85 -20.69
C ILE A 650 -7.40 -4.73 -19.93
N GLY A 651 -8.52 -4.74 -20.64
CA GLY A 651 -9.85 -4.79 -20.05
C GLY A 651 -10.27 -6.22 -19.70
N VAL A 652 -10.83 -6.43 -18.51
CA VAL A 652 -11.31 -7.74 -18.05
C VAL A 652 -12.77 -7.62 -17.63
N ASP A 653 -13.68 -8.28 -18.35
CA ASP A 653 -15.10 -8.36 -17.98
C ASP A 653 -15.70 -9.69 -18.42
N ILE A 654 -16.70 -10.15 -17.66
CA ILE A 654 -17.46 -11.36 -18.01
C ILE A 654 -18.44 -11.11 -19.16
N ASN A 655 -18.85 -9.86 -19.37
CA ASN A 655 -19.71 -9.44 -20.47
C ASN A 655 -18.87 -8.88 -21.62
N LYS A 656 -18.82 -9.61 -22.74
CA LYS A 656 -18.04 -9.23 -23.92
C LYS A 656 -18.59 -8.03 -24.68
N ASP A 657 -19.87 -7.71 -24.52
CA ASP A 657 -20.52 -6.59 -25.22
C ASP A 657 -19.91 -5.24 -24.78
N LYS A 658 -19.33 -5.19 -23.57
CA LYS A 658 -18.62 -4.02 -23.04
C LYS A 658 -17.25 -3.76 -23.70
N PHE A 659 -16.73 -4.70 -24.48
CA PHE A 659 -15.36 -4.60 -25.00
C PHE A 659 -15.20 -3.52 -26.06
N ALA A 660 -16.23 -3.28 -26.87
CA ALA A 660 -16.21 -2.26 -27.91
C ALA A 660 -15.98 -0.87 -27.29
N ARG A 661 -16.83 -0.49 -26.33
CA ARG A 661 -16.67 0.78 -25.62
C ARG A 661 -15.37 0.85 -24.82
N ALA A 662 -14.94 -0.22 -24.16
CA ALA A 662 -13.65 -0.22 -23.47
C ALA A 662 -12.47 0.13 -24.40
N LYS A 663 -12.50 -0.35 -25.65
CA LYS A 663 -11.50 0.01 -26.67
C LYS A 663 -11.59 1.48 -27.09
N GLU A 664 -12.79 2.03 -27.26
CA GLU A 664 -13.00 3.46 -27.55
C GLU A 664 -12.48 4.38 -26.43
N PHE A 665 -12.50 3.91 -25.19
CA PHE A 665 -11.95 4.62 -24.03
C PHE A 665 -10.43 4.47 -23.90
N GLY A 666 -9.83 3.45 -24.51
CA GLY A 666 -8.38 3.30 -24.61
C GLY A 666 -7.83 1.92 -24.27
N ALA A 667 -8.66 0.91 -23.98
CA ALA A 667 -8.20 -0.46 -23.82
C ALA A 667 -7.57 -0.95 -25.13
N CYS A 668 -6.36 -1.51 -25.07
CA CYS A 668 -5.71 -2.07 -26.25
C CYS A 668 -6.24 -3.48 -26.58
N GLU A 669 -6.66 -4.21 -25.55
CA GLU A 669 -7.21 -5.56 -25.66
C GLU A 669 -8.20 -5.79 -24.51
N CYS A 670 -9.15 -6.70 -24.73
CA CYS A 670 -10.11 -7.11 -23.70
C CYS A 670 -10.18 -8.64 -23.67
N ILE A 671 -10.33 -9.21 -22.48
CA ILE A 671 -10.46 -10.66 -22.27
C ILE A 671 -11.63 -10.96 -21.34
N SER A 672 -12.31 -12.08 -21.56
CA SER A 672 -13.31 -12.60 -20.63
C SER A 672 -12.73 -13.74 -19.82
N PRO A 673 -12.85 -13.73 -18.47
CA PRO A 673 -12.46 -14.88 -17.65
C PRO A 673 -13.19 -16.18 -18.03
N GLN A 674 -14.33 -16.10 -18.71
CA GLN A 674 -15.12 -17.27 -19.14
C GLN A 674 -14.47 -18.02 -20.31
N ASP A 675 -13.52 -17.41 -21.02
CA ASP A 675 -12.83 -18.00 -22.16
C ASP A 675 -11.63 -18.87 -21.76
N PHE A 676 -11.33 -18.96 -20.46
CA PHE A 676 -10.14 -19.64 -19.93
C PHE A 676 -10.50 -20.65 -18.85
N SER A 677 -9.79 -21.78 -18.83
CA SER A 677 -9.86 -22.76 -17.74
C SER A 677 -8.94 -22.39 -16.57
N LYS A 678 -7.85 -21.66 -16.83
CA LYS A 678 -6.93 -21.15 -15.81
C LYS A 678 -7.54 -19.95 -15.07
N PRO A 679 -7.20 -19.73 -13.79
CA PRO A 679 -7.54 -18.49 -13.09
C PRO A 679 -7.07 -17.25 -13.87
N ILE A 680 -7.89 -16.19 -13.88
CA ILE A 680 -7.63 -15.00 -14.71
C ILE A 680 -6.28 -14.33 -14.41
N GLN A 681 -5.82 -14.37 -13.16
CA GLN A 681 -4.52 -13.83 -12.78
C GLN A 681 -3.36 -14.59 -13.41
N GLU A 682 -3.49 -15.92 -13.62
CA GLU A 682 -2.46 -16.72 -14.28
C GLU A 682 -2.41 -16.42 -15.77
N VAL A 683 -3.58 -16.25 -16.40
CA VAL A 683 -3.70 -15.83 -17.80
C VAL A 683 -3.02 -14.48 -18.01
N LEU A 684 -3.30 -13.49 -17.15
CA LEU A 684 -2.66 -12.18 -17.24
C LEU A 684 -1.15 -12.25 -17.01
N VAL A 685 -0.69 -13.01 -16.02
CA VAL A 685 0.75 -13.20 -15.76
C VAL A 685 1.47 -13.80 -16.96
N GLU A 686 0.86 -14.79 -17.63
CA GLU A 686 1.38 -15.41 -18.85
C GLU A 686 1.42 -14.41 -20.03
N MET A 687 0.33 -13.67 -20.24
CA MET A 687 0.22 -12.66 -21.31
C MET A 687 1.16 -11.45 -21.16
N THR A 688 1.70 -11.22 -19.97
CA THR A 688 2.46 -10.01 -19.61
C THR A 688 3.87 -10.30 -19.09
N ASP A 689 4.35 -11.53 -19.23
CA ASP A 689 5.70 -11.95 -18.80
C ASP A 689 6.00 -11.59 -17.32
N GLY A 690 5.07 -11.98 -16.45
CA GLY A 690 5.23 -11.87 -14.99
C GLY A 690 4.14 -11.10 -14.26
N GLY A 691 3.21 -10.46 -14.97
CA GLY A 691 2.10 -9.68 -14.42
C GLY A 691 2.10 -8.22 -14.87
N VAL A 692 1.01 -7.50 -14.60
CA VAL A 692 0.86 -6.07 -14.95
C VAL A 692 1.53 -5.15 -13.93
N ASP A 693 1.94 -3.95 -14.35
CA ASP A 693 2.48 -2.93 -13.43
C ASP A 693 1.40 -2.43 -12.47
N TYR A 694 0.21 -2.18 -13.02
CA TYR A 694 -0.96 -1.70 -12.28
C TYR A 694 -2.19 -2.55 -12.55
N SER A 695 -2.93 -2.89 -11.49
CA SER A 695 -4.26 -3.48 -11.62
C SER A 695 -5.30 -2.63 -10.87
N PHE A 696 -6.51 -2.59 -11.41
CA PHE A 696 -7.63 -1.87 -10.83
C PHE A 696 -8.84 -2.78 -10.74
N GLU A 697 -9.41 -2.96 -9.56
CA GLU A 697 -10.68 -3.68 -9.38
C GLU A 697 -11.82 -2.68 -9.24
N CYS A 698 -12.78 -2.74 -10.16
CA CYS A 698 -13.89 -1.80 -10.29
C CYS A 698 -15.26 -2.51 -10.20
N ILE A 699 -15.35 -3.61 -9.45
CA ILE A 699 -16.55 -4.46 -9.37
C ILE A 699 -17.12 -4.50 -7.95
N GLY A 700 -16.27 -4.66 -6.94
CA GLY A 700 -16.71 -4.94 -5.57
C GLY A 700 -16.79 -6.44 -5.27
N ASN A 701 -16.02 -7.28 -5.97
CA ASN A 701 -15.97 -8.73 -5.73
C ASN A 701 -14.63 -9.14 -5.11
N VAL A 702 -14.63 -9.61 -3.87
CA VAL A 702 -13.40 -9.92 -3.12
C VAL A 702 -12.53 -11.01 -3.77
N LYS A 703 -13.13 -11.96 -4.52
CA LYS A 703 -12.36 -12.96 -5.27
C LYS A 703 -11.60 -12.32 -6.43
N VAL A 704 -12.22 -11.34 -7.10
CA VAL A 704 -11.58 -10.59 -8.19
C VAL A 704 -10.57 -9.58 -7.64
N MET A 705 -10.81 -8.97 -6.48
CA MET A 705 -9.81 -8.11 -5.80
C MET A 705 -8.53 -8.88 -5.51
N ARG A 706 -8.65 -10.12 -5.01
CA ARG A 706 -7.49 -11.01 -4.84
C ARG A 706 -6.81 -11.32 -6.18
N ALA A 707 -7.58 -11.67 -7.22
CA ALA A 707 -7.03 -11.96 -8.54
C ALA A 707 -6.29 -10.75 -9.14
N ALA A 708 -6.82 -9.53 -8.97
CA ALA A 708 -6.18 -8.30 -9.43
C ALA A 708 -4.80 -8.10 -8.77
N LEU A 709 -4.70 -8.30 -7.45
CA LEU A 709 -3.41 -8.28 -6.75
C LEU A 709 -2.47 -9.37 -7.27
N GLU A 710 -2.94 -10.60 -7.42
CA GLU A 710 -2.11 -11.73 -7.85
C GLU A 710 -1.67 -11.62 -9.34
N ALA A 711 -2.41 -10.87 -10.16
CA ALA A 711 -2.08 -10.56 -11.55
C ALA A 711 -1.00 -9.48 -11.69
N CYS A 712 -0.69 -8.75 -10.62
CA CYS A 712 0.35 -7.73 -10.62
C CYS A 712 1.76 -8.36 -10.72
N HIS A 713 2.69 -7.62 -11.31
CA HIS A 713 4.06 -8.05 -11.50
C HIS A 713 4.80 -8.22 -10.16
N LYS A 714 5.59 -9.29 -10.04
CA LYS A 714 6.46 -9.49 -8.88
C LYS A 714 7.49 -8.35 -8.77
N GLY A 715 7.68 -7.82 -7.58
CA GLY A 715 8.73 -6.86 -7.27
C GLY A 715 8.27 -5.41 -7.22
N TRP A 716 7.28 -5.01 -8.04
CA TRP A 716 6.82 -3.62 -8.10
C TRP A 716 5.32 -3.42 -8.32
N GLY A 717 4.56 -4.48 -8.63
CA GLY A 717 3.18 -4.31 -9.08
C GLY A 717 2.24 -3.76 -8.01
N VAL A 718 1.31 -2.90 -8.42
CA VAL A 718 0.36 -2.20 -7.53
C VAL A 718 -1.08 -2.55 -7.90
N SER A 719 -1.87 -2.97 -6.92
CA SER A 719 -3.31 -3.22 -7.08
C SER A 719 -4.13 -2.18 -6.33
N VAL A 720 -5.07 -1.54 -7.02
CA VAL A 720 -5.99 -0.54 -6.47
C VAL A 720 -7.41 -1.08 -6.46
N VAL A 721 -7.96 -1.24 -5.26
CA VAL A 721 -9.38 -1.57 -5.05
C VAL A 721 -10.20 -0.29 -5.17
N VAL A 722 -11.08 -0.25 -6.15
CA VAL A 722 -12.01 0.86 -6.40
C VAL A 722 -13.45 0.42 -6.11
N GLY A 723 -13.80 -0.81 -6.46
CA GLY A 723 -15.10 -1.40 -6.15
C GLY A 723 -15.33 -1.58 -4.66
N VAL A 724 -16.53 -1.27 -4.18
CA VAL A 724 -16.94 -1.44 -2.78
C VAL A 724 -17.63 -2.79 -2.65
N ALA A 725 -17.05 -3.69 -1.85
CA ALA A 725 -17.65 -4.99 -1.56
C ALA A 725 -18.81 -4.88 -0.57
N ALA A 726 -19.70 -5.88 -0.58
CA ALA A 726 -20.78 -5.96 0.39
C ALA A 726 -20.23 -6.11 1.82
N ALA A 727 -20.99 -5.64 2.80
CA ALA A 727 -20.59 -5.69 4.19
C ALA A 727 -20.35 -7.12 4.70
N GLY A 728 -19.33 -7.27 5.53
CA GLY A 728 -18.90 -8.57 6.09
C GLY A 728 -18.03 -9.41 5.16
N GLU A 729 -17.90 -9.04 3.88
CA GLU A 729 -16.94 -9.69 2.98
C GLU A 729 -15.51 -9.21 3.26
N GLU A 730 -14.56 -10.14 3.13
CA GLU A 730 -13.15 -9.88 3.40
C GLU A 730 -12.30 -10.24 2.18
N ILE A 731 -11.29 -9.42 1.91
CA ILE A 731 -10.23 -9.78 0.97
C ILE A 731 -9.12 -10.51 1.70
N ALA A 732 -8.56 -11.51 1.02
CA ALA A 732 -7.47 -12.30 1.58
C ALA A 732 -6.42 -12.65 0.52
N THR A 733 -5.16 -12.72 0.95
CA THR A 733 -4.08 -13.28 0.14
C THR A 733 -3.00 -13.90 1.00
N ARG A 734 -2.07 -14.61 0.37
CA ARG A 734 -0.85 -15.09 1.05
C ARG A 734 0.10 -13.90 1.22
N PRO A 735 0.62 -13.62 2.44
CA PRO A 735 1.55 -12.51 2.69
C PRO A 735 2.76 -12.48 1.75
N PHE A 736 3.17 -13.65 1.25
CA PHE A 736 4.21 -13.78 0.25
C PHE A 736 3.98 -12.95 -1.03
N GLN A 737 2.72 -12.72 -1.44
CA GLN A 737 2.42 -11.86 -2.59
C GLN A 737 2.89 -10.42 -2.36
N LEU A 738 2.78 -9.92 -1.13
CA LEU A 738 3.20 -8.58 -0.72
C LEU A 738 4.70 -8.53 -0.42
N VAL A 739 5.24 -9.51 0.31
CA VAL A 739 6.69 -9.63 0.61
C VAL A 739 7.53 -9.67 -0.66
N THR A 740 6.98 -10.24 -1.74
CA THR A 740 7.61 -10.21 -3.06
C THR A 740 7.39 -8.90 -3.83
N GLY A 741 7.16 -7.79 -3.14
CA GLY A 741 7.22 -6.43 -3.68
C GLY A 741 5.91 -5.90 -4.29
N ARG A 742 4.78 -6.60 -4.10
CA ARG A 742 3.48 -6.02 -4.49
C ARG A 742 2.95 -5.08 -3.43
N THR A 743 2.11 -4.15 -3.87
CA THR A 743 1.41 -3.21 -2.99
C THR A 743 -0.10 -3.29 -3.21
N TRP A 744 -0.86 -3.34 -2.12
CA TRP A 744 -2.32 -3.29 -2.13
C TRP A 744 -2.80 -1.96 -1.57
N LYS A 745 -3.57 -1.23 -2.37
CA LYS A 745 -4.17 0.06 -2.04
C LYS A 745 -5.62 0.10 -2.50
N GLY A 746 -6.31 1.16 -2.12
CA GLY A 746 -7.67 1.44 -2.49
C GLY A 746 -7.87 2.94 -2.58
N THR A 747 -9.01 3.35 -3.12
CA THR A 747 -9.27 4.77 -3.35
C THR A 747 -10.71 5.11 -3.04
N ALA A 748 -10.91 6.25 -2.38
CA ALA A 748 -12.21 6.86 -2.20
C ALA A 748 -12.27 8.13 -3.07
N PHE A 749 -13.27 8.20 -3.96
CA PHE A 749 -13.45 9.32 -4.88
C PHE A 749 -12.19 9.67 -5.68
N GLY A 750 -11.40 8.64 -6.04
CA GLY A 750 -10.17 8.82 -6.82
C GLY A 750 -9.08 9.63 -6.12
N GLY A 751 -9.17 9.83 -4.80
CA GLY A 751 -8.21 10.63 -4.03
C GLY A 751 -8.32 12.16 -4.23
N TRP A 752 -9.39 12.64 -4.86
CA TRP A 752 -9.59 14.07 -5.12
C TRP A 752 -10.03 14.81 -3.86
N LYS A 753 -9.31 15.89 -3.51
CA LYS A 753 -9.85 16.90 -2.57
C LYS A 753 -11.01 17.61 -3.26
N SER A 754 -12.23 17.27 -2.84
CA SER A 754 -13.43 17.38 -3.66
C SER A 754 -13.74 18.81 -4.13
N VAL A 755 -13.93 19.74 -3.20
CA VAL A 755 -14.32 21.14 -3.47
C VAL A 755 -13.33 21.85 -4.39
N GLU A 756 -12.03 21.58 -4.28
CA GLU A 756 -11.02 22.20 -5.14
C GLU A 756 -10.74 21.43 -6.44
N SER A 757 -11.04 20.13 -6.50
CA SER A 757 -10.67 19.28 -7.64
C SER A 757 -11.81 19.10 -8.63
N VAL A 758 -13.06 18.96 -8.18
CA VAL A 758 -14.20 18.80 -9.09
C VAL A 758 -14.36 19.97 -10.06
N PRO A 759 -14.17 21.24 -9.65
CA PRO A 759 -14.17 22.35 -10.62
C PRO A 759 -13.07 22.23 -11.67
N LYS A 760 -11.89 21.72 -11.29
CA LYS A 760 -10.79 21.46 -12.23
C LYS A 760 -11.14 20.33 -13.20
N LEU A 761 -11.78 19.27 -12.73
CA LEU A 761 -12.27 18.19 -13.59
C LEU A 761 -13.32 18.69 -14.59
N VAL A 762 -14.21 19.60 -14.17
CA VAL A 762 -15.12 20.29 -15.09
C VAL A 762 -14.33 21.08 -16.13
N SER A 763 -13.32 21.86 -15.73
CA SER A 763 -12.47 22.57 -16.70
C SER A 763 -11.73 21.63 -17.66
N GLU A 764 -11.24 20.48 -17.16
CA GLU A 764 -10.60 19.47 -18.01
C GLU A 764 -11.59 18.88 -19.04
N TYR A 765 -12.83 18.63 -18.63
CA TYR A 765 -13.90 18.22 -19.53
C TYR A 765 -14.23 19.30 -20.58
N MET A 766 -14.41 20.55 -20.15
CA MET A 766 -14.71 21.67 -21.05
C MET A 766 -13.57 21.90 -22.07
N SER A 767 -12.32 21.63 -21.68
CA SER A 767 -11.14 21.67 -22.55
C SER A 767 -10.94 20.40 -23.41
N LYS A 768 -11.86 19.43 -23.34
CA LYS A 768 -11.83 18.14 -24.03
C LYS A 768 -10.63 17.25 -23.65
N LYS A 769 -10.03 17.48 -22.48
CA LYS A 769 -8.96 16.62 -21.94
C LYS A 769 -9.51 15.30 -21.41
N ILE A 770 -10.70 15.32 -20.81
CA ILE A 770 -11.40 14.12 -20.33
C ILE A 770 -12.78 14.00 -20.98
N LYS A 771 -13.26 12.77 -21.09
CA LYS A 771 -14.58 12.41 -21.61
C LYS A 771 -15.63 12.42 -20.50
N VAL A 772 -16.86 12.85 -20.81
CA VAL A 772 -18.01 12.79 -19.91
C VAL A 772 -19.25 12.35 -20.67
N ASP A 773 -19.51 12.95 -21.83
CA ASP A 773 -20.64 12.63 -22.70
C ASP A 773 -20.76 11.13 -23.02
N GLU A 774 -19.63 10.51 -23.34
CA GLU A 774 -19.54 9.11 -23.77
C GLU A 774 -19.86 8.10 -22.66
N PHE A 775 -19.94 8.55 -21.40
CA PHE A 775 -20.38 7.70 -20.29
C PHE A 775 -21.90 7.52 -20.26
N VAL A 776 -22.65 8.17 -21.14
CA VAL A 776 -24.09 8.24 -21.02
C VAL A 776 -24.74 7.48 -22.13
N THR A 777 -25.54 6.48 -21.75
CA THR A 777 -26.34 5.69 -22.70
C THR A 777 -27.80 6.08 -22.72
N HIS A 778 -28.34 6.60 -21.61
CA HIS A 778 -29.76 6.87 -21.49
C HIS A 778 -30.01 8.19 -20.76
N ASN A 779 -31.04 8.89 -21.22
CA ASN A 779 -31.61 10.05 -20.53
C ASN A 779 -33.10 9.74 -20.28
N LEU A 780 -33.55 9.92 -19.05
CA LEU A 780 -34.91 9.67 -18.61
C LEU A 780 -35.48 10.93 -17.94
N SER A 781 -36.80 11.01 -17.84
CA SER A 781 -37.47 12.02 -17.02
C SER A 781 -37.42 11.64 -15.53
N PHE A 782 -37.66 12.62 -14.63
CA PHE A 782 -37.64 12.37 -13.18
C PHE A 782 -38.70 11.37 -12.72
N ASP A 783 -39.88 11.40 -13.35
CA ASP A 783 -40.96 10.45 -13.04
C ASP A 783 -40.60 9.00 -13.45
N GLU A 784 -39.61 8.80 -14.33
CA GLU A 784 -39.13 7.49 -14.79
C GLU A 784 -37.93 6.95 -13.98
N ILE A 785 -37.57 7.54 -12.83
CA ILE A 785 -36.37 7.16 -12.07
C ILE A 785 -36.24 5.65 -11.76
N ASN A 786 -37.34 4.94 -11.50
CA ASN A 786 -37.30 3.49 -11.25
C ASN A 786 -36.83 2.69 -12.48
N LYS A 787 -37.16 3.16 -13.69
CA LYS A 787 -36.68 2.57 -14.94
C LYS A 787 -35.16 2.68 -15.06
N ALA A 788 -34.54 3.72 -14.50
CA ALA A 788 -33.07 3.81 -14.43
C ALA A 788 -32.47 2.69 -13.58
N PHE A 789 -33.11 2.33 -12.45
CA PHE A 789 -32.69 1.17 -11.64
C PHE A 789 -32.91 -0.15 -12.36
N GLU A 790 -34.00 -0.30 -13.12
CA GLU A 790 -34.25 -1.51 -13.93
C GLU A 790 -33.16 -1.70 -14.98
N LEU A 791 -32.83 -0.64 -15.72
CA LEU A 791 -31.81 -0.69 -16.76
C LEU A 791 -30.39 -0.91 -16.17
N LEU A 792 -30.09 -0.35 -14.98
CA LEU A 792 -28.85 -0.64 -14.24
C LEU A 792 -28.73 -2.15 -13.92
N HIS A 793 -29.84 -2.82 -13.61
CA HIS A 793 -29.89 -4.26 -13.39
C HIS A 793 -29.92 -5.08 -14.69
N ALA A 794 -30.51 -4.56 -15.77
CA ALA A 794 -30.58 -5.26 -17.05
C ALA A 794 -29.19 -5.54 -17.62
N GLY A 795 -28.24 -4.61 -17.46
CA GLY A 795 -26.84 -4.85 -17.80
C GLY A 795 -26.12 -5.93 -16.95
N LYS A 796 -26.81 -6.58 -16.01
CA LYS A 796 -26.36 -7.79 -15.29
C LYS A 796 -26.89 -9.09 -15.92
N ARG A 797 -27.86 -9.07 -16.84
CA ARG A 797 -28.47 -10.26 -17.46
C ARG A 797 -27.82 -10.58 -18.82
N LYS A 798 -27.66 -11.87 -19.13
CA LYS A 798 -27.12 -12.34 -20.41
C LYS A 798 -28.10 -12.02 -21.55
N GLY A 799 -27.66 -11.31 -22.58
CA GLY A 799 -28.26 -11.36 -23.93
C GLY A 799 -29.24 -10.24 -24.32
N GLU A 800 -29.38 -9.16 -23.55
CA GLU A 800 -30.08 -7.94 -23.99
C GLU A 800 -29.15 -6.73 -23.86
N ASP A 801 -29.02 -5.96 -24.95
CA ASP A 801 -28.14 -4.80 -25.11
C ASP A 801 -28.51 -3.66 -24.15
N ILE A 802 -28.10 -3.74 -22.89
CA ILE A 802 -28.16 -2.60 -21.97
C ILE A 802 -26.81 -2.41 -21.29
N GLU A 803 -26.02 -1.62 -21.97
CA GLU A 803 -24.72 -1.14 -21.57
C GLU A 803 -24.83 -0.31 -20.28
N THR A 804 -24.24 -0.82 -19.19
CA THR A 804 -24.21 -0.17 -17.88
C THR A 804 -23.20 0.98 -17.88
N SER A 805 -23.55 2.04 -18.60
CA SER A 805 -22.96 3.36 -18.50
C SER A 805 -23.99 4.31 -17.89
N MET A 806 -23.50 5.34 -17.21
CA MET A 806 -24.24 6.16 -16.26
C MET A 806 -25.56 6.68 -16.83
N MET A 807 -26.64 6.46 -16.08
CA MET A 807 -27.98 6.87 -16.47
C MET A 807 -28.34 8.19 -15.84
N ARG A 808 -28.88 9.07 -16.68
CA ARG A 808 -29.20 10.42 -16.29
C ARG A 808 -30.69 10.66 -16.28
N ILE A 809 -31.07 11.51 -15.34
CA ILE A 809 -32.42 11.96 -15.12
C ILE A 809 -32.40 13.48 -15.19
N ILE A 810 -33.17 14.03 -16.13
CA ILE A 810 -33.21 15.46 -16.43
C ILE A 810 -34.60 15.98 -16.09
N GLU A 811 -34.66 17.09 -15.36
CA GLU A 811 -35.89 17.87 -15.23
C GLU A 811 -36.04 18.72 -16.50
N GLN A 812 -37.09 18.49 -17.30
CA GLN A 812 -37.39 19.37 -18.43
C GLN A 812 -37.82 20.73 -17.88
N LEU A 813 -36.97 21.75 -18.02
CA LEU A 813 -37.41 23.12 -17.82
C LEU A 813 -38.48 23.45 -18.87
N PRO A 814 -39.63 24.05 -18.51
CA PRO A 814 -40.56 24.57 -19.50
C PRO A 814 -39.86 25.60 -20.39
N PRO A 815 -40.21 25.73 -21.67
CA PRO A 815 -39.60 26.70 -22.57
C PRO A 815 -39.77 28.12 -22.00
N GLU A 816 -38.66 28.84 -21.86
CA GLU A 816 -38.66 30.21 -21.34
C GLU A 816 -39.53 31.13 -22.22
N HIS A 817 -40.36 31.95 -21.56
CA HIS A 817 -40.99 33.12 -22.17
C HIS A 817 -39.91 34.05 -22.77
N PRO A 818 -40.19 34.75 -23.88
CA PRO A 818 -39.19 35.56 -24.57
C PRO A 818 -38.66 36.68 -23.67
N PRO A 819 -37.40 37.09 -23.86
CA PRO A 819 -36.76 38.09 -23.02
C PRO A 819 -37.52 39.42 -23.07
N LEU A 820 -37.78 39.98 -21.89
CA LEU A 820 -38.26 41.35 -21.72
C LEU A 820 -37.36 42.31 -22.51
N GLY A 821 -37.99 43.05 -23.42
CA GLY A 821 -37.34 43.90 -24.40
C GLY A 821 -36.45 44.97 -23.77
N ILE A 822 -35.18 44.95 -24.18
CA ILE A 822 -34.29 46.10 -24.11
C ILE A 822 -34.39 46.77 -25.49
N GLU A 823 -35.06 47.93 -25.56
CA GLU A 823 -35.09 48.78 -26.74
C GLU A 823 -33.67 49.29 -27.07
N PRO A 824 -33.18 49.11 -28.32
CA PRO A 824 -31.97 49.78 -28.76
C PRO A 824 -32.33 51.17 -29.31
N ARG A 825 -31.86 52.22 -28.64
CA ARG A 825 -31.84 53.58 -29.21
C ARG A 825 -30.93 53.61 -30.43
N THR A 826 -31.53 53.80 -31.59
CA THR A 826 -30.86 54.12 -32.85
C THR A 826 -30.39 55.59 -32.86
N ARG A 827 -29.17 55.83 -33.34
CA ARG A 827 -28.84 56.99 -34.18
C ARG A 827 -27.66 56.65 -35.09
N ALA A 828 -27.92 56.79 -36.38
CA ALA A 828 -27.04 56.51 -37.52
C ALA A 828 -25.95 57.58 -37.70
N CYS A 829 -24.82 57.24 -38.35
CA CYS A 829 -24.44 57.84 -39.64
C CYS A 829 -23.21 57.20 -40.31
N ALA A 830 -23.37 56.93 -41.62
CA ALA A 830 -22.45 57.14 -42.74
C ALA A 830 -21.09 56.38 -42.87
N LEU A 831 -21.11 55.41 -43.81
CA LEU A 831 -20.27 55.34 -45.03
C LEU A 831 -18.85 55.93 -45.00
N THR A 832 -17.83 55.09 -45.25
CA THR A 832 -17.20 54.97 -46.59
C THR A 832 -16.14 53.85 -46.65
N ARG A 833 -16.04 53.24 -47.83
CA ARG A 833 -15.03 52.27 -48.26
C ARG A 833 -13.66 52.96 -48.42
N ASN A 834 -12.57 52.26 -48.09
CA ASN A 834 -11.49 52.08 -49.07
C ASN A 834 -10.58 50.88 -48.79
N ARG A 835 -10.19 50.23 -49.89
CA ARG A 835 -9.23 49.13 -50.06
C ARG A 835 -7.80 49.56 -49.71
N THR A 836 -6.96 48.64 -49.21
CA THR A 836 -5.70 48.07 -49.81
C THR A 836 -4.88 47.40 -48.69
N VAL A 837 -4.65 46.08 -48.71
CA VAL A 837 -3.53 45.29 -49.31
C VAL A 837 -2.25 45.24 -48.45
N THR A 838 -1.75 44.00 -48.28
CA THR A 838 -0.44 43.50 -47.77
C THR A 838 -0.13 43.71 -46.28
N SER A 839 0.39 42.73 -45.52
CA SER A 839 1.02 41.43 -45.81
C SER A 839 0.76 40.46 -44.66
#